data_AF-A0AAE4ZVR5-F1
#
_entry.id   AF-A0AAE4ZVR5-F1
#
_cell.length_a   1.000
_cell.length_b   1.000
_cell.length_c   1.000
_cell.angle_alpha   90.00
_cell.angle_beta   90.00
_cell.angle_gamma   90.00
#
_symmetry.space_group_name_H-M   'P 1'
#
loop_
_entity.id
_entity.type
_entity.pdbx_description
1 polymer ?
#
loop_
_entity_poly.entity_id
_entity_poly.type
_entity_poly.pdbx_seq_one_letter_code
_entity_poly.pdbx_strand_id
1 'polypeptide(L)'
;MTKRLFLILLLAAFVVVSIVTLKFTPLQAEETVEVMLPGGYRIEPVVTGLTFPTSIAWDEEGRMHVLEAGYAYGPKEVGPGRVLRIENGTPTTVVDGLNSPATDVKFRESEMYVAHRGTLSVIRDGARVDLLTELPSGDHYTGEIAFDQEGWVYVGNGTVTNSGVVGDDNFRFGWVTDNPDLHDVPAKDVKLTGRNYEAVDLRTPNPADKAVTGGFSPFGTPTSPGQVIPGNLKASGVVLRVRPDGQDPEVYAWGLRNPFGLRFDPSGRLIAIDQGYDDRGVRPVANAPDVVYEIVRDGWYGWPDYVAGIPITDMGFRSSAQDAATAFLMAEHPPVEEPLATLKPHTAAMKFDFAPRGFDGEGKMFIAAFGAGDPATGVVGEITGSKVVTLDLATGKVEDFAYNRSRKPAGRNLSGLNHPIDVKFGPDGSMYIVDFGVFEINGQVPNAVPGTGVIWRVFRQRSEYAQFLSETMKKLESAPPWDPDYEPLRKQVEEWVASQTAEWGVYFKDLTSGKTFGVNEKAAIPAASTVKVAVVLYASNLVSQGKLSWDERLTYYSDRDWRSGAGTMQYTARDGDTFTIRELCEKAIRDSDNVAWKMLERRLGKENLISFMWGLGGENVYPGGQNISTAKDNAVYMEAALNFAKENPEGGKLIFDLANTVWNTGLNRYIDEVVVAHKEGDIMGVADDV
;
A
#
# COMPACT_ATOMS: atom_id res chain seq x y z
N MET A 1 47.40 -40.10 8.63
CA MET A 1 46.34 -39.42 7.85
C MET A 1 46.78 -37.98 7.64
N THR A 2 47.09 -37.57 6.40
CA THR A 2 47.64 -36.24 6.09
C THR A 2 46.54 -35.19 6.05
N LYS A 3 46.83 -33.95 6.49
CA LYS A 3 45.87 -32.82 6.57
C LYS A 3 45.06 -32.58 5.27
N ARG A 4 45.62 -32.95 4.11
CA ARG A 4 44.91 -32.88 2.81
C ARG A 4 43.76 -33.89 2.70
N LEU A 5 43.89 -35.10 3.25
CA LEU A 5 42.84 -36.12 3.19
C LEU A 5 41.66 -35.76 4.11
N PHE A 6 41.93 -35.10 5.24
CA PHE A 6 40.90 -34.60 6.16
C PHE A 6 40.11 -33.43 5.54
N LEU A 7 40.79 -32.52 4.82
CA LEU A 7 40.14 -31.38 4.14
C LEU A 7 39.24 -31.83 2.96
N ILE A 8 39.68 -32.85 2.22
CA ILE A 8 38.90 -33.42 1.10
C ILE A 8 37.65 -34.15 1.63
N LEU A 9 37.76 -34.88 2.74
CA LEU A 9 36.61 -35.52 3.38
C LEU A 9 35.63 -34.50 3.98
N LEU A 10 36.12 -33.37 4.51
CA LEU A 10 35.27 -32.28 5.00
C LEU A 10 34.55 -31.55 3.86
N LEU A 11 35.22 -31.31 2.73
CA LEU A 11 34.60 -30.74 1.53
C LEU A 11 33.57 -31.70 0.92
N ALA A 12 33.86 -33.00 0.86
CA ALA A 12 32.92 -34.00 0.38
C ALA A 12 31.69 -34.11 1.29
N ALA A 13 31.86 -34.03 2.61
CA ALA A 13 30.75 -33.98 3.56
C ALA A 13 29.93 -32.69 3.42
N PHE A 14 30.57 -31.53 3.15
CA PHE A 14 29.88 -30.26 2.91
C PHE A 14 29.09 -30.27 1.59
N VAL A 15 29.64 -30.88 0.53
CA VAL A 15 28.96 -31.00 -0.77
C VAL A 15 27.80 -32.00 -0.70
N VAL A 16 27.94 -33.11 0.04
CA VAL A 16 26.84 -34.08 0.22
C VAL A 16 25.73 -33.54 1.13
N VAL A 17 26.06 -32.76 2.17
CA VAL A 17 25.06 -32.04 2.98
C VAL A 17 24.41 -30.89 2.19
N SER A 18 25.12 -30.26 1.25
CA SER A 18 24.55 -29.22 0.37
C SER A 18 23.65 -29.77 -0.75
N ILE A 19 23.78 -31.05 -1.11
CA ILE A 19 22.96 -31.68 -2.16
C ILE A 19 21.75 -32.43 -1.56
N VAL A 20 21.74 -32.71 -0.25
CA VAL A 20 20.64 -33.41 0.45
C VAL A 20 20.05 -32.53 1.55
N THR A 21 19.54 -31.35 1.17
CA THR A 21 18.42 -30.55 1.76
C THR A 21 18.57 -29.13 1.22
N LEU A 22 17.87 -28.74 0.16
CA LEU A 22 16.67 -27.91 0.28
C LEU A 22 16.00 -27.88 -1.10
N LYS A 23 15.15 -28.87 -1.39
CA LYS A 23 13.97 -28.55 -2.18
C LYS A 23 13.15 -27.64 -1.27
N PHE A 24 13.32 -26.32 -1.41
CA PHE A 24 12.38 -25.36 -0.89
C PHE A 24 11.06 -25.64 -1.60
N THR A 25 10.19 -26.41 -0.94
CA THR A 25 8.76 -26.16 -1.08
C THR A 25 8.57 -24.70 -0.65
N PRO A 26 8.00 -23.82 -1.49
CA PRO A 26 7.65 -22.49 -1.02
C PRO A 26 6.77 -22.68 0.20
N LEU A 27 7.15 -22.07 1.34
CA LEU A 27 6.21 -21.93 2.45
C LEU A 27 4.95 -21.28 1.87
N GLN A 28 3.78 -21.85 2.12
CA GLN A 28 2.54 -21.12 1.96
C GLN A 28 2.62 -19.92 2.92
N ALA A 29 2.92 -18.74 2.36
CA ALA A 29 3.24 -17.54 3.12
C ALA A 29 2.09 -17.07 4.04
N GLU A 30 0.86 -17.52 3.79
CA GLU A 30 -0.33 -17.08 4.54
C GLU A 30 -0.33 -17.48 6.03
N GLU A 31 0.34 -18.56 6.45
CA GLU A 31 0.30 -19.02 7.85
C GLU A 31 1.29 -18.32 8.79
N THR A 32 2.20 -17.46 8.28
CA THR A 32 3.31 -16.89 9.09
C THR A 32 3.43 -15.37 9.09
N VAL A 33 2.62 -14.65 8.30
CA VAL A 33 2.64 -13.18 8.26
C VAL A 33 1.81 -12.62 9.43
N GLU A 34 2.47 -11.95 10.37
CA GLU A 34 1.90 -11.41 11.60
C GLU A 34 1.48 -9.93 11.50
N VAL A 35 1.14 -9.48 10.29
CA VAL A 35 0.69 -8.11 10.03
C VAL A 35 -0.81 -7.99 10.31
N MET A 36 -1.18 -7.05 11.17
CA MET A 36 -2.54 -6.66 11.46
C MET A 36 -3.03 -5.67 10.40
N LEU A 37 -4.22 -5.92 9.87
CA LEU A 37 -4.93 -5.08 8.90
C LEU A 37 -6.38 -4.90 9.33
N PRO A 38 -7.11 -3.90 8.80
CA PRO A 38 -8.56 -3.85 8.93
C PRO A 38 -9.19 -5.11 8.33
N GLY A 39 -10.38 -5.48 8.84
CA GLY A 39 -11.10 -6.65 8.35
C GLY A 39 -11.32 -6.62 6.83
N GLY A 40 -11.15 -7.78 6.19
CA GLY A 40 -11.34 -7.94 4.74
C GLY A 40 -10.11 -7.70 3.88
N TYR A 41 -8.99 -7.24 4.46
CA TYR A 41 -7.69 -7.15 3.79
C TYR A 41 -6.81 -8.36 4.07
N ARG A 42 -6.01 -8.72 3.08
CA ARG A 42 -4.88 -9.64 3.17
C ARG A 42 -3.62 -8.93 2.72
N ILE A 43 -2.50 -9.47 3.15
CA ILE A 43 -1.18 -9.05 2.73
C ILE A 43 -0.35 -10.26 2.34
N GLU A 44 0.34 -10.17 1.22
CA GLU A 44 1.22 -11.22 0.72
C GLU A 44 2.53 -10.61 0.19
N PRO A 45 3.66 -11.32 0.27
CA PRO A 45 4.88 -10.89 -0.38
C PRO A 45 4.79 -11.16 -1.89
N VAL A 46 5.11 -10.16 -2.71
CA VAL A 46 5.16 -10.29 -4.18
C VAL A 46 6.57 -10.65 -4.66
N VAL A 47 7.57 -9.99 -4.08
CA VAL A 47 8.98 -10.25 -4.32
C VAL A 47 9.75 -9.96 -3.05
N THR A 48 10.72 -10.83 -2.74
CA THR A 48 11.58 -10.75 -1.55
C THR A 48 13.03 -10.79 -1.97
N GLY A 49 13.95 -10.54 -1.04
CA GLY A 49 15.38 -10.59 -1.34
C GLY A 49 15.91 -9.33 -2.03
N LEU A 50 15.16 -8.23 -1.97
CA LEU A 50 15.56 -6.95 -2.54
C LEU A 50 16.59 -6.25 -1.66
N THR A 51 17.44 -5.44 -2.28
CA THR A 51 18.48 -4.65 -1.65
C THR A 51 18.06 -3.19 -1.62
N PHE A 52 17.58 -2.76 -0.46
CA PHE A 52 17.20 -1.36 -0.20
C PHE A 52 16.20 -0.81 -1.24
N PRO A 53 15.05 -1.48 -1.46
CA PRO A 53 14.06 -0.96 -2.39
C PRO A 53 13.47 0.34 -1.83
N THR A 54 13.29 1.35 -2.69
CA THR A 54 12.86 2.70 -2.30
C THR A 54 11.64 3.20 -3.06
N SER A 55 11.27 2.56 -4.17
CA SER A 55 10.12 2.96 -4.98
C SER A 55 9.59 1.81 -5.82
N ILE A 56 8.31 1.91 -6.20
CA ILE A 56 7.61 1.02 -7.10
C ILE A 56 6.76 1.82 -8.09
N ALA A 57 6.72 1.39 -9.34
CA ALA A 57 5.87 1.96 -10.38
C ALA A 57 5.44 0.91 -11.40
N TRP A 58 4.48 1.25 -12.26
CA TRP A 58 4.03 0.42 -13.37
C TRP A 58 4.20 1.19 -14.68
N ASP A 59 4.59 0.49 -15.73
CA ASP A 59 4.58 1.03 -17.09
C ASP A 59 3.18 0.96 -17.72
N GLU A 60 3.04 1.43 -18.96
CA GLU A 60 1.75 1.45 -19.68
C GLU A 60 1.16 0.06 -19.90
N GLU A 61 1.99 -0.99 -19.93
CA GLU A 61 1.54 -2.38 -20.02
C GLU A 61 1.15 -2.98 -18.66
N GLY A 62 1.24 -2.20 -17.58
CA GLY A 62 0.95 -2.65 -16.22
C GLY A 62 2.03 -3.54 -15.61
N ARG A 63 3.26 -3.51 -16.13
CA ARG A 63 4.38 -4.30 -15.59
C ARG A 63 5.04 -3.57 -14.44
N MET A 64 5.24 -4.28 -13.34
CA MET A 64 5.82 -3.75 -12.11
C MET A 64 7.32 -3.50 -12.25
N HIS A 65 7.74 -2.31 -11.81
CA HIS A 65 9.12 -1.89 -11.71
C HIS A 65 9.44 -1.47 -10.28
N VAL A 66 10.55 -1.94 -9.73
CA VAL A 66 11.02 -1.65 -8.38
C VAL A 66 12.40 -1.01 -8.46
N LEU A 67 12.58 0.11 -7.76
CA LEU A 67 13.86 0.80 -7.65
C LEU A 67 14.61 0.32 -6.41
N GLU A 68 15.87 -0.07 -6.58
CA GLU A 68 16.81 -0.32 -5.50
C GLU A 68 17.81 0.84 -5.39
N ALA A 69 18.03 1.32 -4.17
CA ALA A 69 18.82 2.53 -3.95
C ALA A 69 20.31 2.39 -4.25
N GLY A 70 20.89 1.21 -4.06
CA GLY A 70 22.35 1.00 -4.10
C GLY A 70 23.11 1.56 -2.88
N TYR A 71 22.43 2.31 -2.00
CA TYR A 71 22.99 2.91 -0.79
C TYR A 71 22.03 2.79 0.40
N ALA A 72 22.61 2.66 1.59
CA ALA A 72 21.96 2.85 2.87
C ALA A 72 22.99 3.41 3.87
N TYR A 73 22.54 4.10 4.92
CA TYR A 73 23.40 4.51 6.02
C TYR A 73 24.05 3.28 6.69
N GLY A 74 25.37 3.31 6.91
CA GLY A 74 26.15 2.22 7.51
C GLY A 74 27.37 1.80 6.67
N PRO A 75 27.85 0.55 6.80
CA PRO A 75 29.06 0.13 6.11
C PRO A 75 28.81 -0.14 4.61
N LYS A 76 28.97 0.93 3.83
CA LYS A 76 29.23 1.02 2.37
C LYS A 76 28.03 0.90 1.41
N GLU A 77 28.11 1.70 0.33
CA GLU A 77 27.41 1.47 -0.93
C GLU A 77 27.57 0.01 -1.36
N VAL A 78 26.45 -0.62 -1.70
CA VAL A 78 26.39 -2.04 -2.10
C VAL A 78 26.30 -2.21 -3.61
N GLY A 79 26.21 -1.09 -4.34
CA GLY A 79 26.19 -1.01 -5.79
C GLY A 79 25.63 0.34 -6.26
N PRO A 80 25.59 0.59 -7.57
CA PRO A 80 24.79 1.68 -8.12
C PRO A 80 23.30 1.46 -7.84
N GLY A 81 22.53 2.55 -7.87
CA GLY A 81 21.08 2.44 -7.91
C GLY A 81 20.63 1.79 -9.24
N ARG A 82 19.53 1.04 -9.19
CA ARG A 82 19.03 0.30 -10.35
C ARG A 82 17.52 0.13 -10.34
N VAL A 83 16.92 0.02 -11.52
CA VAL A 83 15.50 -0.33 -11.69
C VAL A 83 15.40 -1.78 -12.12
N LEU A 84 14.57 -2.54 -11.39
CA LEU A 84 14.25 -3.93 -11.65
C LEU A 84 12.84 -4.02 -12.23
N ARG A 85 12.65 -4.79 -13.30
CA ARG A 85 11.33 -5.25 -13.73
C ARG A 85 11.01 -6.56 -13.01
N ILE A 86 9.82 -6.67 -12.44
CA ILE A 86 9.38 -7.85 -11.69
C ILE A 86 8.38 -8.64 -12.55
N GLU A 87 8.76 -9.86 -12.93
CA GLU A 87 7.90 -10.78 -13.70
C GLU A 87 7.78 -12.11 -12.95
N ASN A 88 6.56 -12.49 -12.56
CA ASN A 88 6.30 -13.71 -11.77
C ASN A 88 7.19 -13.84 -10.53
N GLY A 89 7.38 -12.74 -9.80
CA GLY A 89 8.26 -12.67 -8.62
C GLY A 89 9.77 -12.67 -8.93
N THR A 90 10.18 -12.70 -10.20
CA THR A 90 11.58 -12.69 -10.60
C THR A 90 12.04 -11.28 -10.98
N PRO A 91 13.04 -10.71 -10.30
CA PRO A 91 13.59 -9.40 -10.66
C PRO A 91 14.59 -9.49 -11.82
N THR A 92 14.46 -8.58 -12.79
CA THR A 92 15.42 -8.40 -13.89
C THR A 92 15.84 -6.93 -13.97
N THR A 93 17.14 -6.63 -13.96
CA THR A 93 17.64 -5.26 -14.10
C THR A 93 17.32 -4.71 -15.49
N VAL A 94 16.65 -3.56 -15.56
CA VAL A 94 16.33 -2.84 -16.81
C VAL A 94 17.02 -1.48 -16.90
N VAL A 95 17.39 -0.88 -15.77
CA VAL A 95 18.24 0.31 -15.69
C VAL A 95 19.29 0.09 -14.60
N ASP A 96 20.52 0.48 -14.86
CA ASP A 96 21.65 0.35 -13.94
C ASP A 96 22.51 1.62 -13.97
N GLY A 97 23.43 1.77 -13.01
CA GLY A 97 24.38 2.89 -12.98
C GLY A 97 23.76 4.23 -12.55
N LEU A 98 22.69 4.21 -11.74
CA LEU A 98 22.12 5.41 -11.13
C LEU A 98 22.98 5.84 -9.93
N ASN A 99 23.01 7.15 -9.64
CA ASN A 99 23.80 7.66 -8.51
C ASN A 99 23.14 7.22 -7.20
N SER A 100 23.78 6.35 -6.44
CA SER A 100 23.21 5.89 -5.16
C SER A 100 23.16 7.03 -4.15
N PRO A 101 22.12 7.17 -3.30
CA PRO A 101 20.86 6.42 -3.39
C PRO A 101 20.01 6.87 -4.58
N ALA A 102 19.49 5.88 -5.32
CA ALA A 102 18.30 6.09 -6.14
C ALA A 102 17.06 6.03 -5.26
N THR A 103 16.20 7.04 -5.37
CA THR A 103 15.12 7.27 -4.41
C THR A 103 13.75 7.09 -5.02
N ASP A 104 13.51 7.44 -6.29
CA ASP A 104 12.19 7.29 -6.89
C ASP A 104 12.19 6.90 -8.37
N VAL A 105 11.18 6.12 -8.78
CA VAL A 105 10.89 5.80 -10.19
C VAL A 105 9.42 6.08 -10.48
N LYS A 106 9.13 6.73 -11.61
CA LYS A 106 7.78 6.95 -12.11
C LYS A 106 7.73 6.75 -13.61
N PHE A 107 6.54 6.43 -14.11
CA PHE A 107 6.27 6.46 -15.54
C PHE A 107 5.33 7.61 -15.87
N ARG A 108 5.57 8.23 -17.02
CA ARG A 108 4.61 9.10 -17.69
C ARG A 108 4.67 8.74 -19.16
N GLU A 109 3.55 8.25 -19.67
CA GLU A 109 3.51 7.62 -20.99
C GLU A 109 4.57 6.49 -21.07
N SER A 110 5.28 6.38 -22.20
CA SER A 110 6.36 5.40 -22.38
C SER A 110 7.70 5.77 -21.71
N GLU A 111 7.77 6.90 -21.00
CA GLU A 111 9.01 7.41 -20.41
C GLU A 111 9.15 7.05 -18.93
N MET A 112 10.35 6.65 -18.53
CA MET A 112 10.68 6.34 -17.13
C MET A 112 11.49 7.47 -16.51
N TYR A 113 10.93 8.14 -15.51
CA TYR A 113 11.61 9.17 -14.74
C TYR A 113 12.21 8.56 -13.48
N VAL A 114 13.44 8.95 -13.15
CA VAL A 114 14.18 8.40 -12.01
C VAL A 114 14.86 9.52 -11.23
N ALA A 115 14.57 9.59 -9.93
CA ALA A 115 15.27 10.45 -8.99
C ALA A 115 16.37 9.64 -8.31
N HIS A 116 17.58 10.20 -8.31
CA HIS A 116 18.75 9.59 -7.68
C HIS A 116 19.72 10.68 -7.19
N ARG A 117 20.81 10.34 -6.50
CA ARG A 117 21.61 11.30 -5.74
C ARG A 117 21.98 12.53 -6.59
N GLY A 118 21.50 13.69 -6.16
CA GLY A 118 21.73 14.99 -6.78
C GLY A 118 21.13 15.18 -8.18
N THR A 119 20.31 14.25 -8.68
CA THR A 119 19.92 14.18 -10.10
C THR A 119 18.48 13.71 -10.32
N LEU A 120 17.81 14.32 -11.28
CA LEU A 120 16.57 13.82 -11.89
C LEU A 120 16.86 13.44 -13.33
N SER A 121 16.53 12.22 -13.74
CA SER A 121 16.75 11.71 -15.09
C SER A 121 15.46 11.19 -15.71
N VAL A 122 15.42 11.15 -17.03
CA VAL A 122 14.43 10.42 -17.83
C VAL A 122 15.13 9.38 -18.69
N ILE A 123 14.56 8.19 -18.77
CA ILE A 123 14.92 7.15 -19.72
C ILE A 123 13.91 7.20 -20.86
N ARG A 124 14.36 7.62 -22.03
CA ARG A 124 13.57 7.79 -23.25
C ARG A 124 14.25 7.01 -24.36
N ASP A 125 13.51 6.15 -25.05
CA ASP A 125 14.03 5.29 -26.12
C ASP A 125 15.26 4.46 -25.70
N GLY A 126 15.28 4.03 -24.44
CA GLY A 126 16.40 3.27 -23.84
C GLY A 126 17.64 4.10 -23.50
N ALA A 127 17.63 5.42 -23.72
CA ALA A 127 18.71 6.32 -23.37
C ALA A 127 18.37 7.17 -22.14
N ARG A 128 19.36 7.36 -21.26
CA ARG A 128 19.26 8.24 -20.09
C ARG A 128 19.58 9.69 -20.47
N VAL A 129 18.71 10.61 -20.08
CA VAL A 129 18.90 12.06 -20.16
C VAL A 129 18.72 12.66 -18.77
N ASP A 130 19.70 13.42 -18.30
CA ASP A 130 19.64 14.07 -16.99
C ASP A 130 18.97 15.45 -17.14
N LEU A 131 17.87 15.66 -16.44
CA LEU A 131 17.04 16.87 -16.50
C LEU A 131 17.46 17.91 -15.46
N LEU A 132 17.82 17.45 -14.25
CA LEU A 132 18.40 18.27 -13.19
C LEU A 132 19.63 17.54 -12.66
N THR A 133 20.71 18.26 -12.39
CA THR A 133 21.99 17.70 -11.91
C THR A 133 22.61 18.60 -10.85
N GLU A 134 23.58 18.02 -10.11
CA GLU A 134 24.38 18.73 -9.10
C GLU A 134 23.52 19.38 -8.00
N LEU A 135 22.38 18.76 -7.68
CA LEU A 135 21.61 19.15 -6.50
C LEU A 135 22.39 18.75 -5.23
N PRO A 136 22.46 19.61 -4.20
CA PRO A 136 23.13 19.28 -2.95
C PRO A 136 22.59 17.98 -2.34
N SER A 137 23.46 17.12 -1.84
CA SER A 137 23.11 15.79 -1.30
C SER A 137 24.05 15.41 -0.16
N GLY A 138 23.57 15.52 1.08
CA GLY A 138 24.33 15.25 2.30
C GLY A 138 23.56 14.28 3.21
N ASP A 139 23.00 14.79 4.31
CA ASP A 139 22.09 14.05 5.20
C ASP A 139 20.81 13.59 4.49
N HIS A 140 20.38 14.33 3.46
CA HIS A 140 19.22 13.98 2.64
C HIS A 140 19.53 14.12 1.15
N TYR A 141 18.66 13.54 0.32
CA TYR A 141 18.87 13.35 -1.11
C TYR A 141 17.66 13.85 -1.92
N THR A 142 17.76 13.78 -3.24
CA THR A 142 16.63 13.94 -4.17
C THR A 142 15.49 12.99 -3.76
N GLY A 143 14.26 13.48 -3.64
CA GLY A 143 13.08 12.76 -3.15
C GLY A 143 12.16 12.25 -4.27
N GLU A 144 10.87 12.11 -3.94
CA GLU A 144 9.84 11.62 -4.86
C GLU A 144 9.51 12.59 -6.01
N ILE A 145 9.13 12.02 -7.16
CA ILE A 145 8.75 12.74 -8.39
C ILE A 145 7.23 12.87 -8.45
N ALA A 146 6.74 14.06 -8.84
CA ALA A 146 5.34 14.31 -9.15
C ALA A 146 5.17 14.99 -10.52
N PHE A 147 4.01 14.80 -11.15
CA PHE A 147 3.67 15.39 -12.44
C PHE A 147 2.39 16.19 -12.33
N ASP A 148 2.36 17.38 -12.92
CA ASP A 148 1.10 18.10 -13.13
C ASP A 148 0.50 17.85 -14.52
N GLN A 149 -0.74 18.32 -14.68
CA GLN A 149 -1.50 18.23 -15.93
C GLN A 149 -0.90 19.09 -17.06
N GLU A 150 -0.10 20.10 -16.74
CA GLU A 150 0.53 21.01 -17.71
C GLU A 150 1.87 20.48 -18.26
N GLY A 151 2.32 19.32 -17.79
CA GLY A 151 3.56 18.71 -18.28
C GLY A 151 4.79 18.96 -17.40
N TRP A 152 4.68 19.67 -16.28
CA TRP A 152 5.84 19.87 -15.40
C TRP A 152 6.18 18.61 -14.62
N VAL A 153 7.48 18.43 -14.38
CA VAL A 153 8.04 17.39 -13.52
C VAL A 153 8.55 18.06 -12.26
N TYR A 154 7.98 17.70 -11.11
CA TYR A 154 8.36 18.20 -9.79
C TYR A 154 9.23 17.17 -9.09
N VAL A 155 10.18 17.63 -8.28
CA VAL A 155 11.03 16.77 -7.46
C VAL A 155 11.41 17.48 -6.17
N GLY A 156 11.32 16.76 -5.05
CA GLY A 156 11.87 17.23 -3.76
C GLY A 156 13.39 17.10 -3.72
N ASN A 157 14.09 18.00 -3.04
CA ASN A 157 15.50 17.81 -2.70
C ASN A 157 15.72 18.22 -1.24
N GLY A 158 16.16 17.27 -0.42
CA GLY A 158 16.37 17.50 1.01
C GLY A 158 17.59 18.36 1.36
N THR A 159 17.78 18.61 2.65
CA THR A 159 18.88 19.39 3.19
C THR A 159 20.18 18.58 3.27
N VAL A 160 21.30 19.28 3.21
CA VAL A 160 22.63 18.71 3.42
C VAL A 160 22.85 18.39 4.89
N THR A 161 22.29 19.18 5.80
CA THR A 161 22.48 19.01 7.25
C THR A 161 21.15 18.80 7.98
N ASN A 162 21.23 18.38 9.23
CA ASN A 162 20.08 18.27 10.12
C ASN A 162 19.34 19.61 10.32
N SER A 163 20.10 20.69 10.58
CA SER A 163 19.56 21.95 11.11
C SER A 163 20.32 23.20 10.65
N GLY A 164 20.90 23.16 9.45
CA GLY A 164 21.47 24.31 8.75
C GLY A 164 22.92 24.64 9.09
N VAL A 165 23.60 23.80 9.88
CA VAL A 165 25.01 23.98 10.29
C VAL A 165 25.74 22.66 10.13
N VAL A 166 26.90 22.69 9.46
CA VAL A 166 27.77 21.50 9.34
C VAL A 166 28.50 21.27 10.67
N GLY A 167 28.28 20.11 11.28
CA GLY A 167 28.80 19.73 12.60
C GLY A 167 29.59 18.42 12.61
N ASP A 168 29.96 17.96 13.82
CA ASP A 168 30.68 16.70 14.01
C ASP A 168 29.81 15.46 13.70
N ASP A 169 28.48 15.61 13.76
CA ASP A 169 27.53 14.57 13.37
C ASP A 169 27.61 14.27 11.88
N ASN A 170 27.80 15.26 11.02
CA ASN A 170 27.86 15.05 9.57
C ASN A 170 29.08 14.22 9.13
N PHE A 171 30.19 14.24 9.89
CA PHE A 171 31.30 13.30 9.68
C PHE A 171 30.90 11.86 10.03
N ARG A 172 30.04 11.67 11.05
CA ARG A 172 29.55 10.34 11.45
C ARG A 172 28.58 9.77 10.41
N PHE A 173 27.82 10.63 9.74
CA PHE A 173 26.99 10.27 8.58
C PHE A 173 27.81 10.12 7.28
N GLY A 174 29.10 10.49 7.31
CA GLY A 174 30.13 10.06 6.35
C GLY A 174 30.40 11.03 5.20
N TRP A 175 29.51 11.96 4.89
CA TRP A 175 29.63 12.75 3.66
C TRP A 175 30.64 13.91 3.74
N VAL A 176 30.91 14.48 4.92
CA VAL A 176 31.82 15.63 5.07
C VAL A 176 33.26 15.25 4.70
N THR A 177 33.67 14.03 5.04
CA THR A 177 35.02 13.54 4.74
C THR A 177 35.29 13.54 3.24
N ASP A 178 34.28 13.14 2.46
CA ASP A 178 34.38 13.04 1.01
C ASP A 178 34.07 14.37 0.31
N ASN A 179 33.27 15.24 0.95
CA ASN A 179 32.80 16.51 0.40
C ASN A 179 32.93 17.65 1.43
N PRO A 180 34.16 18.12 1.73
CA PRO A 180 34.42 19.06 2.83
C PRO A 180 33.80 20.45 2.62
N ASP A 181 33.55 20.83 1.37
CA ASP A 181 32.95 22.10 1.00
C ASP A 181 31.41 22.05 0.94
N LEU A 182 30.81 20.86 1.07
CA LEU A 182 29.36 20.69 0.97
C LEU A 182 28.66 21.30 2.19
N HIS A 183 27.63 22.09 1.94
CA HIS A 183 26.79 22.76 2.94
C HIS A 183 25.43 23.06 2.33
N ASP A 184 24.47 23.44 3.17
CA ASP A 184 23.15 23.87 2.71
C ASP A 184 23.23 25.18 1.91
N VAL A 185 22.49 25.23 0.80
CA VAL A 185 22.43 26.37 -0.11
C VAL A 185 20.98 26.85 -0.17
N PRO A 186 20.67 28.11 0.21
CA PRO A 186 19.30 28.59 0.23
C PRO A 186 18.78 28.88 -1.18
N ALA A 187 17.47 28.78 -1.38
CA ALA A 187 16.83 29.09 -2.67
C ALA A 187 16.70 30.59 -2.95
N LYS A 188 16.62 31.41 -1.89
CA LYS A 188 16.53 32.87 -1.94
C LYS A 188 17.62 33.47 -1.04
N ASP A 189 17.91 34.75 -1.20
CA ASP A 189 18.89 35.43 -0.36
C ASP A 189 18.50 35.35 1.12
N VAL A 190 19.42 34.87 1.95
CA VAL A 190 19.23 34.74 3.39
C VAL A 190 20.20 35.65 4.12
N LYS A 191 19.66 36.56 4.93
CA LYS A 191 20.46 37.38 5.85
C LYS A 191 20.63 36.66 7.18
N LEU A 192 21.87 36.48 7.62
CA LEU A 192 22.20 35.70 8.81
C LEU A 192 22.24 36.54 10.09
N THR A 193 21.92 35.90 11.21
CA THR A 193 22.13 36.46 12.57
C THR A 193 23.60 36.54 12.95
N GLY A 194 24.47 35.78 12.27
CA GLY A 194 25.88 35.60 12.62
C GLY A 194 26.11 34.64 13.79
N ARG A 195 25.10 33.82 14.15
CA ARG A 195 25.25 32.77 15.15
C ARG A 195 26.15 31.67 14.61
N ASN A 196 27.24 31.39 15.32
CA ASN A 196 28.18 30.32 15.02
C ASN A 196 28.20 29.27 16.12
N TYR A 197 28.59 28.05 15.75
CA TYR A 197 28.61 26.87 16.61
C TYR A 197 29.99 26.24 16.60
N GLU A 198 30.42 25.73 17.76
CA GLU A 198 31.69 25.03 17.90
C GLU A 198 31.46 23.51 17.86
N ALA A 199 32.18 22.83 16.97
CA ALA A 199 32.10 21.38 16.77
C ALA A 199 33.48 20.73 16.99
N VAL A 200 33.52 19.44 17.33
CA VAL A 200 34.78 18.67 17.29
C VAL A 200 35.30 18.60 15.85
N ASP A 201 36.58 18.89 15.66
CA ASP A 201 37.21 18.75 14.34
C ASP A 201 37.71 17.31 14.12
N LEU A 202 36.88 16.50 13.46
CA LEU A 202 37.19 15.10 13.18
C LEU A 202 38.18 14.91 12.01
N ARG A 203 38.70 16.00 11.41
CA ARG A 203 39.78 15.94 10.43
C ARG A 203 41.16 15.81 11.09
N THR A 204 41.25 16.11 12.39
CA THR A 204 42.50 16.00 13.16
C THR A 204 42.44 14.80 14.11
N PRO A 205 43.60 14.22 14.49
CA PRO A 205 43.64 13.11 15.43
C PRO A 205 43.43 13.55 16.90
N ASN A 206 43.40 14.86 17.19
CA ASN A 206 43.28 15.36 18.56
C ASN A 206 41.79 15.60 18.91
N PRO A 207 41.20 14.82 19.82
CA PRO A 207 39.77 14.94 20.15
C PRO A 207 39.39 16.26 20.85
N ALA A 208 40.38 17.05 21.26
CA ALA A 208 40.17 18.38 21.83
C ALA A 208 40.11 19.50 20.77
N ASP A 209 40.52 19.23 19.52
CA ASP A 209 40.48 20.25 18.47
C ASP A 209 39.04 20.57 18.10
N LYS A 210 38.77 21.87 17.92
CA LYS A 210 37.45 22.42 17.64
C LYS A 210 37.51 23.31 16.40
N ALA A 211 36.42 23.34 15.66
CA ALA A 211 36.19 24.29 14.57
C ALA A 211 34.88 25.04 14.79
N VAL A 212 34.82 26.28 14.30
CA VAL A 212 33.65 27.14 14.42
C VAL A 212 32.98 27.23 13.05
N THR A 213 31.70 26.87 12.98
CA THR A 213 30.91 26.84 11.74
C THR A 213 29.68 27.73 11.90
N GLY A 214 29.37 28.53 10.87
CA GLY A 214 28.13 29.30 10.77
C GLY A 214 27.04 28.59 9.96
N GLY A 215 25.84 29.16 9.94
CA GLY A 215 24.74 28.66 9.11
C GLY A 215 25.05 28.76 7.62
N PHE A 216 24.59 27.79 6.83
CA PHE A 216 24.77 27.77 5.37
C PHE A 216 26.23 27.97 4.93
N SER A 217 27.18 27.38 5.64
CA SER A 217 28.61 27.52 5.37
C SER A 217 29.33 26.17 5.51
N PRO A 218 30.43 25.94 4.76
CA PRO A 218 31.27 24.75 4.93
C PRO A 218 31.80 24.61 6.36
N PHE A 219 32.12 23.38 6.75
CA PHE A 219 32.65 23.09 8.09
C PHE A 219 33.90 23.93 8.41
N GLY A 220 33.90 24.56 9.60
CA GLY A 220 34.99 25.42 10.06
C GLY A 220 34.98 26.84 9.46
N THR A 221 33.90 27.22 8.78
CA THR A 221 33.72 28.57 8.24
C THR A 221 32.71 29.36 9.08
N PRO A 222 33.16 30.34 9.89
CA PRO A 222 32.26 31.20 10.65
C PRO A 222 31.58 32.24 9.75
N THR A 223 30.39 32.67 10.17
CA THR A 223 29.60 33.73 9.54
C THR A 223 29.52 34.97 10.44
N SER A 224 29.12 36.11 9.87
CA SER A 224 28.99 37.40 10.58
C SER A 224 27.54 37.90 10.63
N PRO A 225 27.16 38.69 11.64
CA PRO A 225 25.83 39.30 11.69
C PRO A 225 25.54 40.16 10.46
N GLY A 226 24.37 39.95 9.84
CA GLY A 226 23.97 40.67 8.63
C GLY A 226 24.63 40.20 7.33
N GLN A 227 25.49 39.17 7.39
CA GLN A 227 26.01 38.52 6.18
C GLN A 227 24.84 37.95 5.36
N VAL A 228 24.86 38.20 4.04
CA VAL A 228 23.88 37.65 3.11
C VAL A 228 24.48 36.44 2.40
N ILE A 229 23.78 35.31 2.48
CA ILE A 229 24.06 34.12 1.67
C ILE A 229 23.16 34.20 0.43
N PRO A 230 23.73 34.22 -0.78
CA PRO A 230 22.94 34.37 -2.00
C PRO A 230 22.10 33.13 -2.28
N GLY A 231 20.89 33.34 -2.79
CA GLY A 231 20.01 32.28 -3.26
C GLY A 231 20.58 31.55 -4.50
N ASN A 232 20.25 30.27 -4.66
CA ASN A 232 20.64 29.48 -5.82
C ASN A 232 19.51 28.55 -6.29
N LEU A 233 19.45 28.28 -7.60
CA LEU A 233 18.55 27.25 -8.15
C LEU A 233 18.93 25.84 -7.65
N LYS A 234 20.22 25.55 -7.52
CA LYS A 234 20.73 24.29 -6.93
C LYS A 234 20.74 24.38 -5.41
N ALA A 235 19.57 24.65 -4.85
CA ALA A 235 19.36 24.77 -3.42
C ALA A 235 19.04 23.43 -2.75
N SER A 236 19.25 23.40 -1.44
CA SER A 236 18.83 22.31 -0.56
C SER A 236 17.52 22.68 0.14
N GLY A 237 16.73 21.68 0.53
CA GLY A 237 15.46 21.91 1.23
C GLY A 237 14.38 22.58 0.36
N VAL A 238 14.21 22.06 -0.86
CA VAL A 238 13.36 22.65 -1.91
C VAL A 238 12.46 21.62 -2.57
N VAL A 239 11.38 22.12 -3.19
CA VAL A 239 10.71 21.45 -4.31
C VAL A 239 11.08 22.22 -5.58
N LEU A 240 11.67 21.51 -6.54
CA LEU A 240 12.01 22.02 -7.87
C LEU A 240 10.98 21.55 -8.88
N ARG A 241 10.85 22.26 -10.00
CA ARG A 241 10.21 21.72 -11.20
C ARG A 241 10.96 22.06 -12.47
N VAL A 242 10.78 21.23 -13.49
CA VAL A 242 11.44 21.35 -14.81
C VAL A 242 10.51 20.83 -15.90
N ARG A 243 10.71 21.27 -17.15
CA ARG A 243 10.02 20.70 -18.31
C ARG A 243 10.57 19.30 -18.66
N PRO A 244 9.79 18.43 -19.34
CA PRO A 244 10.20 17.07 -19.71
C PRO A 244 11.41 16.98 -20.65
N ASP A 245 11.79 18.10 -21.26
CA ASP A 245 12.97 18.27 -22.10
C ASP A 245 14.18 18.86 -21.34
N GLY A 246 14.02 19.14 -20.04
CA GLY A 246 15.05 19.72 -19.18
C GLY A 246 15.10 21.25 -19.18
N GLN A 247 14.21 21.93 -19.91
CA GLN A 247 14.19 23.39 -19.96
C GLN A 247 13.47 24.01 -18.77
N ASP A 248 13.77 25.29 -18.54
CA ASP A 248 13.14 26.15 -17.52
C ASP A 248 13.10 25.60 -16.10
N PRO A 249 14.23 25.10 -15.54
CA PRO A 249 14.26 24.64 -14.16
C PRO A 249 14.00 25.81 -13.19
N GLU A 250 13.09 25.61 -12.25
CA GLU A 250 12.75 26.61 -11.23
C GLU A 250 12.58 25.99 -9.84
N VAL A 251 12.95 26.77 -8.81
CA VAL A 251 12.53 26.48 -7.43
C VAL A 251 11.05 26.83 -7.31
N TYR A 252 10.23 25.83 -7.05
CA TYR A 252 8.79 25.99 -6.87
C TYR A 252 8.46 26.39 -5.42
N ALA A 253 9.13 25.78 -4.45
CA ALA A 253 8.98 26.05 -3.01
C ALA A 253 10.29 25.75 -2.25
N TRP A 254 10.47 26.34 -1.06
CA TRP A 254 11.72 26.22 -0.29
C TRP A 254 11.50 26.28 1.23
N GLY A 255 12.55 26.01 2.00
CA GLY A 255 12.46 25.97 3.47
C GLY A 255 11.83 24.68 3.99
N LEU A 256 11.98 23.58 3.27
CA LEU A 256 11.62 22.22 3.68
C LEU A 256 12.89 21.52 4.18
N ARG A 257 12.79 20.60 5.15
CA ARG A 257 13.99 19.84 5.59
C ARG A 257 14.28 18.67 4.66
N ASN A 258 13.32 17.79 4.48
CA ASN A 258 13.41 16.61 3.64
C ASN A 258 12.02 16.29 3.05
N PRO A 259 11.61 16.98 1.97
CA PRO A 259 10.34 16.74 1.29
C PRO A 259 10.41 15.43 0.49
N PHE A 260 10.42 14.30 1.22
CA PHE A 260 10.77 12.99 0.68
C PHE A 260 9.62 12.33 -0.07
N GLY A 261 8.39 12.53 0.41
CA GLY A 261 7.15 12.14 -0.27
C GLY A 261 6.53 13.33 -0.97
N LEU A 262 6.12 13.18 -2.24
CA LEU A 262 5.60 14.26 -3.07
C LEU A 262 4.58 13.73 -4.08
N ARG A 263 3.36 14.26 -4.06
CA ARG A 263 2.29 13.82 -4.98
C ARG A 263 1.15 14.84 -5.07
N PHE A 264 0.53 14.94 -6.24
CA PHE A 264 -0.73 15.66 -6.39
C PHE A 264 -1.89 14.86 -5.80
N ASP A 265 -2.72 15.51 -4.98
CA ASP A 265 -3.97 14.93 -4.52
C ASP A 265 -5.04 14.88 -5.64
N PRO A 266 -6.15 14.15 -5.46
CA PRO A 266 -7.19 14.06 -6.48
C PRO A 266 -7.85 15.39 -6.86
N SER A 267 -7.68 16.44 -6.05
CA SER A 267 -8.17 17.79 -6.35
C SER A 267 -7.16 18.65 -7.12
N GLY A 268 -5.93 18.16 -7.32
CA GLY A 268 -4.86 18.84 -8.04
C GLY A 268 -3.94 19.68 -7.15
N ARG A 269 -3.98 19.52 -5.81
CA ARG A 269 -3.06 20.20 -4.90
C ARG A 269 -1.78 19.38 -4.77
N LEU A 270 -0.62 20.03 -4.85
CA LEU A 270 0.66 19.36 -4.62
C LEU A 270 0.85 19.16 -3.11
N ILE A 271 0.94 17.91 -2.67
CA ILE A 271 1.11 17.55 -1.26
C ILE A 271 2.52 17.02 -1.05
N ALA A 272 3.18 17.42 0.03
CA ALA A 272 4.47 16.87 0.44
C ALA A 272 4.43 16.37 1.89
N ILE A 273 5.21 15.32 2.16
CA ILE A 273 5.63 14.95 3.50
C ILE A 273 7.05 15.46 3.69
N ASP A 274 7.23 16.34 4.68
CA ASP A 274 8.52 16.88 5.11
C ASP A 274 8.92 16.26 6.45
N GLN A 275 10.09 15.61 6.51
CA GLN A 275 10.53 14.96 7.74
C GLN A 275 11.12 15.96 8.74
N GLY A 276 10.72 15.81 10.01
CA GLY A 276 11.15 16.67 11.11
C GLY A 276 12.65 16.59 11.41
N TYR A 277 13.12 17.50 12.26
CA TYR A 277 14.51 17.56 12.70
C TYR A 277 14.87 16.42 13.67
N ASP A 278 16.17 16.15 13.79
CA ASP A 278 16.71 15.19 14.75
C ASP A 278 17.33 15.90 15.99
N ASP A 279 17.30 15.23 17.15
CA ASP A 279 17.97 15.67 18.38
C ASP A 279 19.47 15.33 18.34
N ARG A 280 20.19 15.87 17.34
CA ARG A 280 21.62 15.63 17.10
C ARG A 280 22.36 16.84 16.51
N GLY A 281 23.68 16.73 16.48
CA GLY A 281 24.58 17.75 15.95
C GLY A 281 24.75 18.94 16.90
N VAL A 282 25.37 20.01 16.40
CA VAL A 282 25.66 21.22 17.21
C VAL A 282 24.46 22.14 17.40
N ARG A 283 23.37 21.90 16.66
CA ARG A 283 22.11 22.65 16.75
C ARG A 283 20.94 21.64 16.77
N PRO A 284 20.81 20.85 17.84
CA PRO A 284 19.82 19.78 17.91
C PRO A 284 18.40 20.34 18.11
N VAL A 285 17.40 19.64 17.57
CA VAL A 285 15.98 19.98 17.71
C VAL A 285 15.24 18.71 18.09
N ALA A 286 14.78 18.62 19.34
CA ALA A 286 14.05 17.46 19.84
C ALA A 286 12.58 17.53 19.45
N ASN A 287 11.88 16.38 19.46
CA ASN A 287 10.41 16.31 19.32
C ASN A 287 9.82 16.99 18.07
N ALA A 288 10.62 17.19 17.02
CA ALA A 288 10.10 17.77 15.78
C ALA A 288 9.17 16.76 15.10
N PRO A 289 7.93 17.15 14.75
CA PRO A 289 7.02 16.26 14.03
C PRO A 289 7.45 16.10 12.56
N ASP A 290 7.02 15.00 11.93
CA ASP A 290 6.94 14.96 10.47
C ASP A 290 5.68 15.71 10.04
N VAL A 291 5.72 16.38 8.89
CA VAL A 291 4.74 17.38 8.52
C VAL A 291 4.15 17.09 7.15
N VAL A 292 2.84 17.24 7.01
CA VAL A 292 2.15 17.15 5.72
C VAL A 292 1.77 18.58 5.32
N TYR A 293 2.28 19.03 4.18
CA TYR A 293 2.03 20.37 3.65
C TYR A 293 1.30 20.33 2.32
N GLU A 294 0.48 21.36 2.07
CA GLU A 294 0.17 21.79 0.71
C GLU A 294 1.34 22.63 0.20
N ILE A 295 1.91 22.24 -0.94
CA ILE A 295 3.03 22.91 -1.59
C ILE A 295 2.51 23.93 -2.59
N VAL A 296 2.67 25.20 -2.26
CA VAL A 296 2.27 26.34 -3.08
C VAL A 296 3.49 27.03 -3.67
N ARG A 297 3.31 27.64 -4.85
CA ARG A 297 4.37 28.36 -5.54
C ARG A 297 4.91 29.49 -4.65
N ASP A 298 6.23 29.61 -4.60
CA ASP A 298 6.99 30.60 -3.81
C ASP A 298 6.86 30.48 -2.28
N GLY A 299 6.16 29.45 -1.78
CA GLY A 299 5.96 29.20 -0.35
C GLY A 299 7.28 28.93 0.40
N TRP A 300 7.33 29.35 1.67
CA TRP A 300 8.43 29.08 2.59
C TRP A 300 7.95 28.28 3.79
N TYR A 301 8.53 27.09 3.98
CA TYR A 301 8.03 26.09 4.93
C TYR A 301 8.80 26.06 6.26
N GLY A 302 9.69 27.03 6.45
CA GLY A 302 10.24 27.37 7.76
C GLY A 302 11.67 26.90 8.06
N TRP A 303 12.17 25.84 7.41
CA TRP A 303 13.53 25.38 7.61
C TRP A 303 14.55 26.49 7.21
N PRO A 304 15.63 26.72 7.99
CA PRO A 304 16.13 25.93 9.13
C PRO A 304 15.66 26.41 10.51
N ASP A 305 14.73 27.36 10.60
CA ASP A 305 14.39 28.03 11.86
C ASP A 305 13.01 27.67 12.43
N TYR A 306 12.20 26.96 11.66
CA TYR A 306 10.85 26.52 12.03
C TYR A 306 10.63 25.06 11.61
N VAL A 307 9.63 24.44 12.25
CA VAL A 307 9.01 23.17 11.84
C VAL A 307 7.51 23.24 12.15
N ALA A 308 6.66 22.84 11.22
CA ALA A 308 5.19 22.86 11.37
C ALA A 308 4.64 24.23 11.83
N GLY A 309 5.17 25.33 11.27
CA GLY A 309 4.79 26.71 11.65
C GLY A 309 5.34 27.19 13.00
N ILE A 310 5.99 26.33 13.78
CA ILE A 310 6.49 26.64 15.13
C ILE A 310 7.99 26.93 15.07
N PRO A 311 8.47 28.04 15.66
CA PRO A 311 9.90 28.33 15.68
C PRO A 311 10.65 27.29 16.52
N ILE A 312 11.81 26.84 16.04
CA ILE A 312 12.58 25.79 16.74
C ILE A 312 13.11 26.25 18.11
N THR A 313 13.06 27.56 18.40
CA THR A 313 13.40 28.16 19.71
C THR A 313 12.34 27.87 20.78
N ASP A 314 11.20 27.31 20.41
CA ASP A 314 10.16 26.90 21.36
C ASP A 314 10.69 25.85 22.36
N MET A 315 10.22 25.93 23.61
CA MET A 315 10.66 25.05 24.68
C MET A 315 10.33 23.57 24.42
N GLY A 316 9.31 23.27 23.62
CA GLY A 316 8.95 21.91 23.21
C GLY A 316 10.03 21.21 22.38
N PHE A 317 10.90 21.97 21.73
CA PHE A 317 11.97 21.45 20.87
C PHE A 317 13.36 21.43 21.52
N ARG A 318 13.45 21.80 22.81
CA ARG A 318 14.72 21.83 23.54
C ARG A 318 15.29 20.42 23.73
N SER A 319 16.52 20.22 23.27
CA SER A 319 17.28 18.99 23.50
C SER A 319 17.54 18.75 24.99
N SER A 320 17.31 17.51 25.43
CA SER A 320 17.68 17.06 26.77
C SER A 320 19.19 16.81 26.91
N ALA A 321 19.88 16.56 25.80
CA ALA A 321 21.29 16.15 25.78
C ALA A 321 22.27 17.33 25.81
N GLN A 322 21.87 18.51 25.33
CA GLN A 322 22.78 19.66 25.18
C GLN A 322 22.37 20.91 26.00
N ASP A 323 21.29 20.83 26.78
CA ASP A 323 20.76 21.89 27.69
C ASP A 323 20.92 23.34 27.19
N ALA A 324 20.78 23.55 25.88
CA ALA A 324 20.96 24.83 25.21
C ALA A 324 19.74 25.12 24.35
N ALA A 325 19.19 26.33 24.48
CA ALA A 325 18.15 26.80 23.57
C ALA A 325 18.75 26.95 22.17
N THR A 326 18.07 26.40 21.17
CA THR A 326 18.31 26.67 19.76
C THR A 326 18.14 28.16 19.49
N ALA A 327 18.81 28.65 18.45
CA ALA A 327 18.76 30.05 18.05
C ALA A 327 18.57 30.13 16.53
N PHE A 328 17.90 31.17 16.05
CA PHE A 328 17.71 31.39 14.62
C PHE A 328 19.03 31.63 13.89
N LEU A 329 19.14 31.04 12.71
CA LEU A 329 20.22 31.31 11.77
C LEU A 329 19.88 32.50 10.89
N MET A 330 18.61 32.66 10.51
CA MET A 330 18.12 33.76 9.68
C MET A 330 17.74 34.95 10.57
N ALA A 331 18.17 36.14 10.17
CA ALA A 331 17.85 37.39 10.85
C ALA A 331 16.45 37.90 10.49
N GLU A 332 15.93 37.49 9.33
CA GLU A 332 14.64 37.88 8.78
C GLU A 332 14.01 36.64 8.13
N HIS A 333 12.71 36.46 8.30
CA HIS A 333 11.97 35.29 7.83
C HIS A 333 10.81 35.72 6.91
N PRO A 334 10.59 35.03 5.77
CA PRO A 334 9.33 35.13 5.04
C PRO A 334 8.12 34.70 5.89
N PRO A 335 6.88 34.95 5.46
CA PRO A 335 5.72 34.28 6.03
C PRO A 335 5.89 32.75 5.94
N VAL A 336 5.72 32.07 7.06
CA VAL A 336 5.81 30.61 7.14
C VAL A 336 4.46 29.98 6.74
N GLU A 337 4.52 28.94 5.92
CA GLU A 337 3.34 28.16 5.56
C GLU A 337 2.91 27.22 6.70
N GLU A 338 1.60 27.07 6.88
CA GLU A 338 1.02 26.24 7.93
C GLU A 338 0.81 24.79 7.47
N PRO A 339 0.95 23.80 8.36
CA PRO A 339 0.77 22.40 8.02
C PRO A 339 -0.70 22.05 7.80
N LEU A 340 -0.96 21.10 6.90
CA LEU A 340 -2.26 20.43 6.82
C LEU A 340 -2.45 19.45 7.98
N ALA A 341 -1.38 18.75 8.36
CA ALA A 341 -1.35 17.81 9.47
C ALA A 341 0.08 17.59 9.96
N THR A 342 0.20 17.06 11.17
CA THR A 342 1.47 16.59 11.73
C THR A 342 1.38 15.13 12.11
N LEU A 343 2.47 14.40 11.95
CA LEU A 343 2.66 13.07 12.49
C LEU A 343 3.58 13.14 13.71
N LYS A 344 3.52 12.10 14.55
CA LYS A 344 4.36 12.02 15.74
C LYS A 344 5.85 12.14 15.38
N PRO A 345 6.67 12.76 16.24
CA PRO A 345 8.12 12.81 16.05
C PRO A 345 8.71 11.43 15.75
N HIS A 346 9.68 11.41 14.83
CA HIS A 346 10.36 10.20 14.37
C HIS A 346 9.44 9.09 13.86
N THR A 347 8.24 9.41 13.36
CA THR A 347 7.49 8.49 12.49
C THR A 347 8.36 8.12 11.28
N ALA A 348 9.23 9.04 10.86
CA ALA A 348 10.00 8.98 9.64
C ALA A 348 9.01 8.66 8.50
N ALA A 349 8.00 9.52 8.39
CA ALA A 349 6.99 9.46 7.36
C ALA A 349 7.70 9.63 6.02
N MET A 350 7.58 8.62 5.15
CA MET A 350 8.29 8.56 3.89
C MET A 350 7.34 8.97 2.76
N LYS A 351 7.13 8.09 1.78
CA LYS A 351 6.25 8.33 0.66
C LYS A 351 4.84 7.82 0.92
N PHE A 352 3.93 8.25 0.05
CA PHE A 352 2.51 8.01 0.23
C PHE A 352 1.73 7.89 -1.09
N ASP A 353 0.49 7.45 -0.99
CA ASP A 353 -0.49 7.50 -2.07
C ASP A 353 -1.88 7.85 -1.55
N PHE A 354 -2.77 8.26 -2.44
CA PHE A 354 -4.19 8.45 -2.15
C PHE A 354 -4.96 7.21 -2.58
N ALA A 355 -5.85 6.73 -1.70
CA ALA A 355 -6.71 5.60 -2.02
C ALA A 355 -7.55 5.89 -3.27
N PRO A 356 -7.48 5.04 -4.30
CA PRO A 356 -8.28 5.20 -5.50
C PRO A 356 -9.75 4.89 -5.21
N ARG A 357 -10.62 5.25 -6.14
CA ARG A 357 -12.02 4.84 -6.11
C ARG A 357 -12.13 3.33 -5.99
N GLY A 358 -12.95 2.85 -5.05
CA GLY A 358 -13.15 1.43 -4.79
C GLY A 358 -12.22 0.82 -3.73
N PHE A 359 -11.17 1.53 -3.29
CA PHE A 359 -10.43 1.19 -2.07
C PHE A 359 -11.13 1.80 -0.85
N ASP A 360 -11.05 1.17 0.33
CA ASP A 360 -11.69 1.78 1.51
C ASP A 360 -11.03 3.09 1.88
N GLY A 361 -11.87 4.08 2.18
CA GLY A 361 -11.38 5.42 2.41
C GLY A 361 -10.85 6.05 1.13
N GLU A 362 -11.53 5.88 0.00
CA GLU A 362 -11.30 6.65 -1.24
C GLU A 362 -10.92 8.11 -0.91
N GLY A 363 -9.81 8.56 -1.48
CA GLY A 363 -9.26 9.91 -1.26
C GLY A 363 -8.44 10.09 0.03
N LYS A 364 -8.46 9.14 0.97
CA LYS A 364 -7.56 9.18 2.14
C LYS A 364 -6.11 8.93 1.72
N MET A 365 -5.20 9.56 2.43
CA MET A 365 -3.76 9.42 2.23
C MET A 365 -3.25 8.21 3.02
N PHE A 366 -2.40 7.39 2.40
CA PHE A 366 -1.75 6.23 3.02
C PHE A 366 -0.24 6.45 3.00
N ILE A 367 0.36 6.44 4.18
CA ILE A 367 1.74 6.89 4.42
C ILE A 367 2.58 5.72 4.91
N ALA A 368 3.72 5.49 4.25
CA ALA A 368 4.73 4.57 4.74
C ALA A 368 5.47 5.20 5.93
N ALA A 369 5.42 4.56 7.11
CA ALA A 369 6.11 5.02 8.30
C ALA A 369 7.33 4.12 8.57
N PHE A 370 8.52 4.64 8.25
CA PHE A 370 9.76 3.89 8.34
C PHE A 370 10.14 3.62 9.80
N GLY A 371 9.96 4.63 10.67
CA GLY A 371 10.24 4.56 12.10
C GLY A 371 11.58 5.15 12.52
N ALA A 372 11.74 5.28 13.83
CA ALA A 372 12.84 5.99 14.45
C ALA A 372 14.20 5.31 14.27
N GLY A 373 15.25 6.14 14.13
CA GLY A 373 16.65 5.73 14.12
C GLY A 373 17.30 5.78 15.50
N ASP A 374 16.54 5.57 16.57
CA ASP A 374 17.03 5.68 17.95
C ASP A 374 18.27 4.79 18.21
N PRO A 375 19.28 5.26 18.97
CA PRO A 375 19.43 6.61 19.52
C PRO A 375 20.16 7.61 18.58
N ALA A 376 20.38 7.28 17.30
CA ALA A 376 21.17 8.10 16.38
C ALA A 376 20.47 9.42 15.98
N THR A 377 19.13 9.44 15.99
CA THR A 377 18.29 10.59 15.63
C THR A 377 17.70 11.32 16.84
N GLY A 378 18.01 10.89 18.06
CA GLY A 378 17.28 11.24 19.28
C GLY A 378 16.72 10.00 19.97
N VAL A 379 16.11 10.18 21.14
CA VAL A 379 15.48 9.07 21.89
C VAL A 379 14.03 9.41 22.16
N VAL A 380 13.13 8.67 21.54
CA VAL A 380 11.67 8.82 21.73
C VAL A 380 11.15 7.77 22.71
N GLY A 381 11.75 6.57 22.70
CA GLY A 381 11.39 5.47 23.61
C GLY A 381 10.07 4.75 23.27
N GLU A 382 9.39 5.13 22.18
CA GLU A 382 8.25 4.41 21.60
C GLU A 382 8.51 4.02 20.14
N ILE A 383 7.84 2.98 19.63
CA ILE A 383 7.96 2.55 18.24
C ILE A 383 6.93 3.29 17.40
N THR A 384 7.43 4.16 16.53
CA THR A 384 6.66 5.12 15.74
C THR A 384 6.46 4.70 14.28
N GLY A 385 7.21 3.73 13.77
CA GLY A 385 7.12 3.22 12.40
C GLY A 385 6.92 1.71 12.30
N SER A 386 7.55 1.08 11.30
CA SER A 386 7.31 -0.31 10.89
C SER A 386 5.85 -0.59 10.56
N LYS A 387 5.20 0.38 9.90
CA LYS A 387 3.77 0.35 9.62
C LYS A 387 3.37 1.25 8.45
N VAL A 388 2.12 1.11 8.03
CA VAL A 388 1.42 2.07 7.17
C VAL A 388 0.32 2.72 8.00
N VAL A 389 0.20 4.03 7.89
CA VAL A 389 -0.87 4.82 8.53
C VAL A 389 -1.76 5.46 7.48
N THR A 390 -3.02 5.71 7.82
CA THR A 390 -3.92 6.56 7.05
C THR A 390 -3.94 7.97 7.63
N LEU A 391 -4.09 8.98 6.77
CA LEU A 391 -4.36 10.36 7.13
C LEU A 391 -5.57 10.86 6.34
N ASP A 392 -6.55 11.39 7.08
CA ASP A 392 -7.66 12.12 6.53
C ASP A 392 -7.32 13.62 6.51
N LEU A 393 -7.07 14.18 5.31
CA LEU A 393 -6.63 15.57 5.15
C LEU A 393 -7.69 16.61 5.57
N ALA A 394 -8.97 16.24 5.64
CA ALA A 394 -10.03 17.16 6.06
C ALA A 394 -10.09 17.29 7.59
N THR A 395 -9.73 16.23 8.31
CA THR A 395 -9.81 16.19 9.77
C THR A 395 -8.46 16.20 10.48
N GLY A 396 -7.37 15.96 9.75
CA GLY A 396 -6.02 15.74 10.31
C GLY A 396 -5.87 14.42 11.06
N LYS A 397 -6.87 13.52 11.00
CA LYS A 397 -6.88 12.28 11.79
C LYS A 397 -5.93 11.24 11.18
N VAL A 398 -4.99 10.77 12.00
CA VAL A 398 -4.05 9.68 11.66
C VAL A 398 -4.45 8.38 12.35
N GLU A 399 -4.48 7.27 11.62
CA GLU A 399 -4.81 5.94 12.15
C GLU A 399 -3.88 4.86 11.59
N ASP A 400 -3.50 3.88 12.41
CA ASP A 400 -2.73 2.73 11.93
C ASP A 400 -3.57 1.91 10.93
N PHE A 401 -2.98 1.54 9.79
CA PHE A 401 -3.60 0.69 8.77
C PHE A 401 -2.97 -0.71 8.76
N ALA A 402 -1.68 -0.81 8.49
CA ALA A 402 -0.95 -2.08 8.44
C ALA A 402 0.20 -2.04 9.45
N TYR A 403 0.24 -2.94 10.41
CA TYR A 403 1.29 -2.96 11.43
C TYR A 403 1.52 -4.37 11.97
N ASN A 404 2.75 -4.69 12.38
CA ASN A 404 3.01 -6.01 12.98
C ASN A 404 2.28 -6.17 14.31
N ARG A 405 1.78 -7.37 14.61
CA ARG A 405 1.16 -7.71 15.90
C ARG A 405 2.06 -7.39 17.09
N SER A 406 3.37 -7.55 16.93
CA SER A 406 4.40 -7.22 17.92
C SER A 406 4.64 -5.72 18.11
N ARG A 407 4.13 -4.88 17.20
CA ARG A 407 4.43 -3.44 17.04
C ARG A 407 5.90 -3.13 16.74
N LYS A 408 6.73 -4.13 16.48
CA LYS A 408 8.18 -4.01 16.21
C LYS A 408 8.48 -4.41 14.76
N PRO A 409 9.60 -3.96 14.16
CA PRO A 409 10.11 -4.54 12.92
C PRO A 409 10.17 -6.06 13.01
N ALA A 410 9.80 -6.77 11.93
CA ALA A 410 9.80 -8.23 11.91
C ALA A 410 11.21 -8.83 12.00
N GLY A 411 12.23 -8.10 11.53
CA GLY A 411 13.59 -8.58 11.37
C GLY A 411 13.72 -9.44 10.11
N ARG A 412 14.61 -10.44 10.19
CA ARG A 412 15.06 -11.23 9.02
C ARG A 412 14.12 -12.38 8.62
N ASN A 413 13.08 -12.65 9.38
CA ASN A 413 12.26 -13.86 9.26
C ASN A 413 11.08 -13.70 8.27
N LEU A 414 10.99 -12.59 7.53
CA LEU A 414 9.92 -12.29 6.56
C LEU A 414 8.49 -12.44 7.13
N SER A 415 8.32 -12.35 8.45
CA SER A 415 7.02 -12.55 9.11
C SER A 415 6.17 -11.27 9.18
N GLY A 416 6.63 -10.16 8.60
CA GLY A 416 5.90 -8.89 8.61
C GLY A 416 6.76 -7.72 8.15
N LEU A 417 6.30 -6.51 8.45
CA LEU A 417 6.91 -5.26 8.00
C LEU A 417 8.21 -4.96 8.77
N ASN A 418 9.23 -4.44 8.12
CA ASN A 418 10.42 -3.89 8.76
C ASN A 418 10.39 -2.38 8.74
N HIS A 419 10.63 -1.78 7.57
CA HIS A 419 10.74 -0.34 7.40
C HIS A 419 10.06 0.07 6.09
N PRO A 420 8.72 0.17 6.08
CA PRO A 420 7.98 0.72 4.95
C PRO A 420 8.52 2.09 4.54
N ILE A 421 8.88 2.24 3.27
CA ILE A 421 9.42 3.48 2.71
C ILE A 421 8.54 4.06 1.60
N ASP A 422 7.72 3.24 0.96
CA ASP A 422 6.75 3.69 -0.02
C ASP A 422 5.45 2.88 0.05
N VAL A 423 4.36 3.53 -0.34
CA VAL A 423 3.05 2.94 -0.56
C VAL A 423 2.54 3.44 -1.89
N LYS A 424 2.09 2.53 -2.76
CA LYS A 424 1.48 2.85 -4.07
C LYS A 424 0.30 1.96 -4.38
N PHE A 425 -0.72 2.51 -5.03
CA PHE A 425 -1.79 1.69 -5.59
C PHE A 425 -1.44 1.25 -7.00
N GLY A 426 -1.53 -0.06 -7.24
CA GLY A 426 -1.28 -0.66 -8.55
C GLY A 426 -2.51 -0.66 -9.46
N PRO A 427 -2.33 -1.02 -10.75
CA PRO A 427 -3.41 -1.07 -11.73
C PRO A 427 -4.48 -2.13 -11.42
N ASP A 428 -4.18 -3.09 -10.57
CA ASP A 428 -5.09 -4.13 -10.07
C ASP A 428 -5.97 -3.65 -8.90
N GLY A 429 -5.84 -2.37 -8.50
CA GLY A 429 -6.55 -1.79 -7.37
C GLY A 429 -6.03 -2.22 -5.99
N SER A 430 -4.92 -2.95 -5.94
CA SER A 430 -4.26 -3.33 -4.68
C SER A 430 -3.31 -2.22 -4.24
N MET A 431 -3.07 -2.17 -2.94
CA MET A 431 -1.99 -1.37 -2.37
C MET A 431 -0.71 -2.19 -2.36
N TYR A 432 0.41 -1.57 -2.69
CA TYR A 432 1.74 -2.15 -2.60
C TYR A 432 2.56 -1.36 -1.60
N ILE A 433 3.19 -2.06 -0.66
CA ILE A 433 4.09 -1.49 0.34
C ILE A 433 5.51 -1.87 -0.06
N VAL A 434 6.35 -0.87 -0.31
CA VAL A 434 7.78 -1.05 -0.47
C VAL A 434 8.40 -1.06 0.92
N ASP A 435 8.86 -2.21 1.35
CA ASP A 435 9.56 -2.39 2.62
C ASP A 435 11.06 -2.42 2.36
N PHE A 436 11.77 -1.44 2.91
CA PHE A 436 13.21 -1.26 2.74
C PHE A 436 14.02 -2.47 3.22
N GLY A 437 13.43 -3.26 4.14
CA GLY A 437 14.09 -4.41 4.77
C GLY A 437 14.66 -4.05 6.13
N VAL A 438 15.58 -4.87 6.63
CA VAL A 438 16.13 -4.75 7.99
C VAL A 438 17.08 -3.55 8.09
N PHE A 439 16.80 -2.67 9.03
CA PHE A 439 17.63 -1.52 9.39
C PHE A 439 17.83 -1.52 10.91
N GLU A 440 19.07 -1.74 11.34
CA GLU A 440 19.43 -1.85 12.76
C GLU A 440 20.28 -0.65 13.16
N ILE A 441 20.09 -0.14 14.38
CA ILE A 441 20.97 0.86 14.97
C ILE A 441 21.84 0.21 16.04
N ASN A 442 23.15 0.17 15.81
CA ASN A 442 24.12 -0.32 16.77
C ASN A 442 24.81 0.86 17.47
N GLY A 443 24.25 1.30 18.59
CA GLY A 443 24.72 2.52 19.26
C GLY A 443 24.33 3.76 18.47
N GLN A 444 25.29 4.46 17.86
CA GLN A 444 25.04 5.65 17.01
C GLN A 444 25.26 5.36 15.52
N VAL A 445 25.43 4.09 15.16
CA VAL A 445 25.78 3.68 13.80
C VAL A 445 24.63 2.90 13.18
N PRO A 446 24.02 3.42 12.11
CA PRO A 446 23.06 2.68 11.32
C PRO A 446 23.68 1.49 10.58
N ASN A 447 22.92 0.42 10.42
CA ASN A 447 23.33 -0.78 9.71
C ASN A 447 22.13 -1.40 8.99
N ALA A 448 22.00 -1.12 7.70
CA ALA A 448 21.03 -1.78 6.84
C ALA A 448 21.54 -3.14 6.33
N VAL A 449 20.65 -4.11 6.15
CA VAL A 449 21.01 -5.47 5.70
C VAL A 449 20.54 -5.70 4.25
N PRO A 450 21.46 -5.82 3.27
CA PRO A 450 21.10 -6.12 1.88
C PRO A 450 20.32 -7.41 1.73
N GLY A 451 19.49 -7.50 0.68
CA GLY A 451 18.71 -8.71 0.38
C GLY A 451 17.60 -9.01 1.38
N THR A 452 17.15 -8.04 2.17
CA THR A 452 16.06 -8.21 3.14
C THR A 452 14.80 -7.41 2.80
N GLY A 453 14.85 -6.58 1.75
CA GLY A 453 13.72 -5.80 1.28
C GLY A 453 12.63 -6.67 0.64
N VAL A 454 11.40 -6.19 0.73
CA VAL A 454 10.19 -6.90 0.30
C VAL A 454 9.22 -5.92 -0.36
N ILE A 455 8.59 -6.34 -1.45
CA ILE A 455 7.35 -5.71 -1.91
C ILE A 455 6.19 -6.53 -1.36
N TRP A 456 5.37 -5.90 -0.54
CA TRP A 456 4.13 -6.48 -0.06
C TRP A 456 2.97 -5.99 -0.91
N ARG A 457 2.01 -6.86 -1.21
CA ARG A 457 0.71 -6.49 -1.77
C ARG A 457 -0.33 -6.62 -0.68
N VAL A 458 -0.95 -5.50 -0.34
CA VAL A 458 -2.15 -5.43 0.49
C VAL A 458 -3.34 -5.30 -0.44
N PHE A 459 -4.19 -6.29 -0.40
CA PHE A 459 -5.36 -6.36 -1.25
C PHE A 459 -6.54 -6.78 -0.40
N ARG A 460 -7.72 -6.29 -0.75
CA ARG A 460 -8.92 -6.92 -0.20
C ARG A 460 -8.94 -8.34 -0.71
N GLN A 461 -9.54 -9.28 0.02
CA GLN A 461 -10.01 -10.54 -0.58
C GLN A 461 -11.14 -10.32 -1.62
N ARG A 462 -11.14 -9.15 -2.29
CA ARG A 462 -12.07 -8.55 -3.24
C ARG A 462 -11.34 -7.76 -4.34
N SER A 463 -10.00 -7.80 -4.51
CA SER A 463 -9.36 -7.09 -5.65
C SER A 463 -9.48 -7.86 -6.95
N GLU A 464 -9.56 -9.20 -6.87
CA GLU A 464 -9.92 -10.09 -7.99
C GLU A 464 -11.30 -9.74 -8.60
N TYR A 465 -12.16 -9.05 -7.83
CA TYR A 465 -13.54 -8.71 -8.18
C TYR A 465 -13.69 -7.49 -9.12
N ALA A 466 -12.93 -6.40 -8.91
CA ALA A 466 -13.02 -5.22 -9.78
C ALA A 466 -12.47 -5.52 -11.18
N GLN A 467 -11.43 -6.34 -11.25
CA GLN A 467 -10.85 -6.84 -12.49
C GLN A 467 -11.76 -7.86 -13.17
N PHE A 468 -12.32 -8.83 -12.43
CA PHE A 468 -13.31 -9.79 -12.94
C PHE A 468 -14.53 -9.10 -13.56
N LEU A 469 -15.14 -8.12 -12.88
CA LEU A 469 -16.30 -7.39 -13.43
C LEU A 469 -15.95 -6.54 -14.64
N SER A 470 -14.84 -5.78 -14.58
CA SER A 470 -14.42 -4.90 -15.68
C SER A 470 -14.10 -5.69 -16.95
N GLU A 471 -13.38 -6.81 -16.82
CA GLU A 471 -13.03 -7.65 -17.96
C GLU A 471 -14.22 -8.46 -18.48
N THR A 472 -15.05 -9.02 -17.60
CA THR A 472 -16.22 -9.82 -17.99
C THR A 472 -17.30 -8.95 -18.63
N MET A 473 -17.60 -7.77 -18.06
CA MET A 473 -18.60 -6.86 -18.63
C MET A 473 -18.11 -6.23 -19.94
N LYS A 474 -16.83 -5.85 -20.04
CA LYS A 474 -16.27 -5.41 -21.33
C LYS A 474 -16.36 -6.51 -22.39
N LYS A 475 -16.10 -7.77 -22.04
CA LYS A 475 -16.26 -8.91 -22.96
C LYS A 475 -17.73 -9.11 -23.38
N LEU A 476 -18.69 -8.97 -22.45
CA LEU A 476 -20.12 -9.07 -22.75
C LEU A 476 -20.60 -7.92 -23.65
N GLU A 477 -20.19 -6.68 -23.37
CA GLU A 477 -20.58 -5.49 -24.14
C GLU A 477 -19.91 -5.41 -25.52
N SER A 478 -18.72 -6.00 -25.68
CA SER A 478 -17.98 -6.04 -26.96
C SER A 478 -18.17 -7.34 -27.74
N ALA A 479 -18.89 -8.33 -27.20
CA ALA A 479 -19.16 -9.57 -27.90
C ALA A 479 -20.02 -9.31 -29.15
N PRO A 480 -19.72 -9.95 -30.29
CA PRO A 480 -20.60 -9.91 -31.44
C PRO A 480 -21.98 -10.48 -31.06
N PRO A 481 -23.07 -10.05 -31.73
CA PRO A 481 -24.42 -10.53 -31.43
C PRO A 481 -24.45 -12.06 -31.41
N TRP A 482 -24.64 -12.62 -30.21
CA TRP A 482 -24.76 -14.06 -29.99
C TRP A 482 -26.25 -14.40 -29.97
N ASP A 483 -26.72 -15.07 -31.03
CA ASP A 483 -28.13 -15.44 -31.19
C ASP A 483 -28.31 -16.83 -31.83
N PRO A 484 -27.84 -17.91 -31.18
CA PRO A 484 -27.98 -19.25 -31.74
C PRO A 484 -29.45 -19.73 -31.72
N ASP A 485 -29.72 -20.77 -32.50
CA ASP A 485 -30.93 -21.58 -32.33
C ASP A 485 -30.71 -22.56 -31.18
N TYR A 486 -31.46 -22.39 -30.10
CA TYR A 486 -31.37 -23.22 -28.91
C TYR A 486 -32.29 -24.45 -28.95
N GLU A 487 -33.12 -24.63 -29.99
CA GLU A 487 -33.99 -25.81 -30.11
C GLU A 487 -33.24 -27.15 -30.11
N PRO A 488 -32.07 -27.30 -30.78
CA PRO A 488 -31.28 -28.53 -30.68
C PRO A 488 -30.79 -28.81 -29.25
N LEU A 489 -30.34 -27.79 -28.52
CA LEU A 489 -29.91 -27.92 -27.13
C LEU A 489 -31.09 -28.30 -26.23
N ARG A 490 -32.22 -27.60 -26.38
CA ARG A 490 -33.46 -27.88 -25.65
C ARG A 490 -33.87 -29.34 -25.80
N LYS A 491 -33.90 -29.88 -27.02
CA LYS A 491 -34.24 -31.29 -27.27
C LYS A 491 -33.27 -32.26 -26.60
N GLN A 492 -31.97 -31.97 -26.62
CA GLN A 492 -30.98 -32.81 -25.93
C GLN A 492 -31.21 -32.82 -24.41
N VAL A 493 -31.54 -31.66 -23.82
CA VAL A 493 -31.88 -31.56 -22.40
C VAL A 493 -33.18 -32.32 -22.09
N GLU A 494 -34.23 -32.15 -22.90
CA GLU A 494 -35.50 -32.87 -22.74
C GLU A 494 -35.31 -34.39 -22.82
N GLU A 495 -34.55 -34.88 -23.80
CA GLU A 495 -34.22 -36.31 -23.96
C GLU A 495 -33.40 -36.84 -22.77
N TRP A 496 -32.40 -36.08 -22.31
CA TRP A 496 -31.58 -36.47 -21.17
C TRP A 496 -32.41 -36.53 -19.89
N VAL A 497 -33.22 -35.50 -19.60
CA VAL A 497 -34.11 -35.47 -18.44
C VAL A 497 -35.10 -36.64 -18.48
N ALA A 498 -35.69 -36.94 -19.63
CA ALA A 498 -36.60 -38.07 -19.79
C ALA A 498 -35.93 -39.44 -19.57
N SER A 499 -34.60 -39.54 -19.70
CA SER A 499 -33.84 -40.75 -19.44
C SER A 499 -33.44 -40.95 -17.97
N GLN A 500 -33.60 -39.93 -17.12
CA GLN A 500 -33.27 -40.00 -15.71
C GLN A 500 -34.41 -40.59 -14.88
N THR A 501 -34.06 -41.23 -13.76
CA THR A 501 -35.05 -41.78 -12.80
C THR A 501 -35.46 -40.78 -11.71
N ALA A 502 -34.69 -39.71 -11.53
CA ALA A 502 -35.00 -38.62 -10.61
C ALA A 502 -35.89 -37.55 -11.28
N GLU A 503 -36.58 -36.75 -10.49
CA GLU A 503 -37.29 -35.56 -10.98
C GLU A 503 -36.28 -34.42 -11.18
N TRP A 504 -36.31 -33.80 -12.36
CA TRP A 504 -35.42 -32.69 -12.73
C TRP A 504 -36.24 -31.48 -13.14
N GLY A 505 -35.82 -30.30 -12.66
CA GLY A 505 -36.22 -29.00 -13.20
C GLY A 505 -34.99 -28.30 -13.78
N VAL A 506 -35.05 -27.90 -15.04
CA VAL A 506 -33.96 -27.19 -15.73
C VAL A 506 -34.51 -25.91 -16.32
N TYR A 507 -33.81 -24.80 -16.12
CA TYR A 507 -34.10 -23.52 -16.75
C TYR A 507 -32.83 -22.95 -17.36
N PHE A 508 -32.93 -22.44 -18.58
CA PHE A 508 -31.84 -21.82 -19.30
C PHE A 508 -32.26 -20.43 -19.79
N LYS A 509 -31.35 -19.47 -19.66
CA LYS A 509 -31.47 -18.14 -20.24
C LYS A 509 -30.13 -17.70 -20.83
N ASP A 510 -30.16 -17.30 -22.09
CA ASP A 510 -29.06 -16.55 -22.70
C ASP A 510 -29.22 -15.06 -22.36
N LEU A 511 -28.21 -14.51 -21.68
CA LEU A 511 -28.20 -13.12 -21.24
C LEU A 511 -27.98 -12.13 -22.39
N THR A 512 -27.48 -12.58 -23.55
CA THR A 512 -27.23 -11.74 -24.72
C THR A 512 -28.48 -11.63 -25.60
N SER A 513 -29.01 -12.77 -26.05
CA SER A 513 -30.21 -12.80 -26.91
C SER A 513 -31.53 -12.64 -26.13
N GLY A 514 -31.52 -12.92 -24.81
CA GLY A 514 -32.72 -12.98 -23.99
C GLY A 514 -33.58 -14.22 -24.22
N LYS A 515 -33.18 -15.15 -25.12
CA LYS A 515 -33.89 -16.41 -25.36
C LYS A 515 -33.81 -17.32 -24.14
N THR A 516 -34.89 -18.06 -23.90
CA THR A 516 -35.04 -18.94 -22.75
C THR A 516 -35.67 -20.26 -23.15
N PHE A 517 -35.36 -21.34 -22.43
CA PHE A 517 -36.17 -22.57 -22.44
C PHE A 517 -36.17 -23.20 -21.04
N GLY A 518 -37.13 -24.10 -20.80
CA GLY A 518 -37.25 -24.82 -19.54
C GLY A 518 -37.76 -26.24 -19.75
N VAL A 519 -37.33 -27.15 -18.86
CA VAL A 519 -37.81 -28.52 -18.76
C VAL A 519 -38.23 -28.73 -17.31
N ASN A 520 -39.54 -28.82 -17.06
CA ASN A 520 -40.11 -28.81 -15.70
C ASN A 520 -39.59 -27.65 -14.83
N GLU A 521 -39.33 -26.49 -15.43
CA GLU A 521 -38.64 -25.37 -14.79
C GLU A 521 -39.39 -24.78 -13.59
N LYS A 522 -40.68 -25.09 -13.48
CA LYS A 522 -41.59 -24.71 -12.39
C LYS A 522 -41.83 -25.82 -11.36
N ALA A 523 -41.12 -26.96 -11.45
CA ALA A 523 -41.22 -28.02 -10.45
C ALA A 523 -40.74 -27.49 -9.09
N ALA A 524 -41.61 -27.60 -8.09
CA ALA A 524 -41.35 -27.09 -6.75
C ALA A 524 -40.50 -28.09 -5.95
N ILE A 525 -39.26 -27.71 -5.68
CA ILE A 525 -38.28 -28.52 -4.96
C ILE A 525 -37.67 -27.74 -3.79
N PRO A 526 -37.23 -28.41 -2.71
CA PRO A 526 -36.56 -27.73 -1.60
C PRO A 526 -35.32 -26.99 -2.08
N ALA A 527 -35.26 -25.67 -1.90
CA ALA A 527 -34.22 -24.81 -2.49
C ALA A 527 -32.81 -25.02 -1.91
N ALA A 528 -32.67 -25.86 -0.88
CA ALA A 528 -31.44 -26.07 -0.12
C ALA A 528 -30.70 -24.74 0.15
N SER A 529 -29.44 -24.62 -0.27
CA SER A 529 -28.62 -23.41 -0.07
C SER A 529 -28.75 -22.35 -1.17
N THR A 530 -29.47 -22.61 -2.27
CA THR A 530 -29.65 -21.61 -3.36
C THR A 530 -30.38 -20.35 -2.86
N VAL A 531 -31.27 -20.49 -1.87
CA VAL A 531 -31.98 -19.37 -1.24
C VAL A 531 -31.06 -18.28 -0.67
N LYS A 532 -29.82 -18.65 -0.30
CA LYS A 532 -28.83 -17.73 0.29
C LYS A 532 -28.44 -16.62 -0.70
N VAL A 533 -28.56 -16.85 -2.01
CA VAL A 533 -28.36 -15.82 -3.03
C VAL A 533 -29.31 -14.64 -2.79
N ALA A 534 -30.62 -14.92 -2.66
CA ALA A 534 -31.63 -13.89 -2.42
C ALA A 534 -31.45 -13.23 -1.04
N VAL A 535 -31.04 -13.98 -0.02
CA VAL A 535 -30.77 -13.44 1.32
C VAL A 535 -29.64 -12.42 1.31
N VAL A 536 -28.51 -12.76 0.69
CA VAL A 536 -27.37 -11.84 0.61
C VAL A 536 -27.65 -10.69 -0.34
N LEU A 537 -28.36 -10.93 -1.45
CA LEU A 537 -28.81 -9.86 -2.34
C LEU A 537 -29.69 -8.84 -1.60
N TYR A 538 -30.61 -9.30 -0.73
CA TYR A 538 -31.43 -8.41 0.07
C TYR A 538 -30.60 -7.59 1.06
N ALA A 539 -29.62 -8.22 1.74
CA ALA A 539 -28.69 -7.50 2.61
C ALA A 539 -27.93 -6.41 1.84
N SER A 540 -27.36 -6.75 0.68
CA SER A 540 -26.67 -5.79 -0.18
C SER A 540 -27.58 -4.64 -0.63
N ASN A 541 -28.83 -4.93 -0.98
CA ASN A 541 -29.81 -3.92 -1.35
C ASN A 541 -30.09 -2.95 -0.19
N LEU A 542 -30.26 -3.45 1.04
CA LEU A 542 -30.45 -2.59 2.22
C LEU A 542 -29.21 -1.73 2.51
N VAL A 543 -28.01 -2.25 2.33
CA VAL A 543 -26.78 -1.46 2.53
C VAL A 543 -26.66 -0.36 1.48
N SER A 544 -26.96 -0.66 0.21
CA SER A 544 -26.97 0.36 -0.84
C SER A 544 -27.96 1.51 -0.58
N GLN A 545 -29.00 1.26 0.22
CA GLN A 545 -30.00 2.24 0.64
C GLN A 545 -29.63 2.94 1.96
N GLY A 546 -28.49 2.63 2.57
CA GLY A 546 -28.09 3.12 3.89
C GLY A 546 -28.94 2.60 5.06
N LYS A 547 -29.75 1.55 4.84
CA LYS A 547 -30.64 0.95 5.86
C LYS A 547 -29.98 -0.17 6.67
N LEU A 548 -28.82 -0.62 6.22
CA LEU A 548 -27.98 -1.62 6.86
C LEU A 548 -26.53 -1.18 6.72
N SER A 549 -25.68 -1.50 7.70
CA SER A 549 -24.23 -1.28 7.60
C SER A 549 -23.52 -2.63 7.49
N TRP A 550 -22.48 -2.70 6.68
CA TRP A 550 -21.63 -3.88 6.61
C TRP A 550 -20.91 -4.17 7.92
N ASP A 551 -20.57 -3.11 8.65
CA ASP A 551 -19.87 -3.20 9.94
C ASP A 551 -20.82 -3.43 11.12
N GLU A 552 -22.14 -3.46 10.87
CA GLU A 552 -23.10 -3.83 11.90
C GLU A 552 -22.77 -5.25 12.40
N ARG A 553 -22.65 -5.41 13.72
CA ARG A 553 -22.28 -6.69 14.34
C ARG A 553 -23.49 -7.38 14.94
N LEU A 554 -23.64 -8.66 14.64
CA LEU A 554 -24.65 -9.54 15.23
C LEU A 554 -23.99 -10.48 16.23
N THR A 555 -24.54 -10.53 17.44
CA THR A 555 -24.18 -11.53 18.44
C THR A 555 -24.77 -12.89 18.06
N TYR A 556 -23.95 -13.92 18.09
CA TYR A 556 -24.36 -15.31 17.91
C TYR A 556 -24.99 -15.88 19.19
N TYR A 557 -26.12 -16.56 19.02
CA TYR A 557 -26.81 -17.30 20.07
C TYR A 557 -27.12 -18.72 19.59
N SER A 558 -26.51 -19.72 20.22
CA SER A 558 -26.61 -21.13 19.81
C SER A 558 -28.04 -21.65 19.81
N ASP A 559 -28.89 -21.22 20.74
CA ASP A 559 -30.31 -21.58 20.82
C ASP A 559 -31.17 -21.01 19.67
N ARG A 560 -30.68 -19.98 18.97
CA ARG A 560 -31.41 -19.31 17.88
C ARG A 560 -30.79 -19.60 16.51
N ASP A 561 -29.47 -19.55 16.45
CA ASP A 561 -28.69 -19.42 15.21
C ASP A 561 -28.01 -20.74 14.80
N TRP A 562 -27.73 -21.65 15.75
CA TRP A 562 -27.00 -22.89 15.43
C TRP A 562 -27.76 -23.75 14.42
N ARG A 563 -27.07 -24.23 13.39
CA ARG A 563 -27.57 -25.15 12.38
C ARG A 563 -26.47 -26.12 12.00
N SER A 564 -26.81 -27.40 11.85
CA SER A 564 -25.92 -28.40 11.28
C SER A 564 -25.86 -28.30 9.76
N GLY A 565 -24.92 -29.01 9.13
CA GLY A 565 -24.79 -29.09 7.67
C GLY A 565 -23.50 -28.43 7.19
N ALA A 566 -23.58 -27.58 6.16
CA ALA A 566 -22.42 -26.86 5.63
C ALA A 566 -22.06 -25.65 6.49
N GLY A 567 -20.77 -25.28 6.48
CA GLY A 567 -20.23 -24.15 7.23
C GLY A 567 -19.36 -24.52 8.42
N THR A 568 -18.37 -23.68 8.68
CA THR A 568 -17.42 -23.86 9.80
C THR A 568 -17.96 -23.29 11.11
N MET A 569 -18.89 -22.33 11.07
CA MET A 569 -19.38 -21.63 12.26
C MET A 569 -20.10 -22.56 13.24
N GLN A 570 -20.68 -23.67 12.78
CA GLN A 570 -21.30 -24.66 13.66
C GLN A 570 -20.29 -25.31 14.64
N TYR A 571 -18.99 -25.23 14.34
CA TYR A 571 -17.90 -25.79 15.16
C TYR A 571 -17.09 -24.70 15.87
N THR A 572 -17.06 -23.48 15.33
CA THR A 572 -16.16 -22.42 15.79
C THR A 572 -16.85 -21.32 16.58
N ALA A 573 -18.12 -21.00 16.30
CA ALA A 573 -18.84 -19.92 16.95
C ALA A 573 -19.31 -20.32 18.36
N ARG A 574 -19.18 -19.39 19.31
CA ARG A 574 -19.57 -19.55 20.72
C ARG A 574 -20.52 -18.45 21.13
N ASP A 575 -21.43 -18.74 22.06
CA ASP A 575 -22.41 -17.76 22.56
C ASP A 575 -21.73 -16.46 23.00
N GLY A 576 -22.21 -15.34 22.47
CA GLY A 576 -21.63 -14.02 22.73
C GLY A 576 -20.62 -13.54 21.68
N ASP A 577 -20.11 -14.43 20.83
CA ASP A 577 -19.28 -14.03 19.68
C ASP A 577 -20.07 -13.07 18.78
N THR A 578 -19.37 -12.13 18.17
CA THR A 578 -19.98 -11.14 17.27
C THR A 578 -19.37 -11.23 15.89
N PHE A 579 -20.22 -11.14 14.86
CA PHE A 579 -19.83 -11.17 13.45
C PHE A 579 -20.48 -10.01 12.72
N THR A 580 -19.74 -9.36 11.84
CA THR A 580 -20.27 -8.31 10.97
C THR A 580 -21.26 -8.88 9.97
N ILE A 581 -22.23 -8.07 9.52
CA ILE A 581 -23.11 -8.42 8.38
C ILE A 581 -22.29 -8.90 7.20
N ARG A 582 -21.12 -8.28 6.99
CA ARG A 582 -20.26 -8.65 5.91
C ARG A 582 -19.72 -10.07 6.03
N GLU A 583 -19.08 -10.40 7.15
CA GLU A 583 -18.53 -11.74 7.39
C GLU A 583 -19.62 -12.81 7.25
N LEU A 584 -20.83 -12.53 7.72
CA LEU A 584 -21.95 -13.46 7.63
C LEU A 584 -22.40 -13.67 6.17
N CYS A 585 -22.48 -12.62 5.36
CA CYS A 585 -22.83 -12.74 3.94
C CYS A 585 -21.78 -13.56 3.17
N GLU A 586 -20.50 -13.30 3.43
CA GLU A 586 -19.38 -14.00 2.78
C GLU A 586 -19.40 -15.49 3.10
N LYS A 587 -19.58 -15.84 4.38
CA LYS A 587 -19.67 -17.23 4.83
C LYS A 587 -20.91 -17.93 4.31
N ALA A 588 -22.05 -17.24 4.25
CA ALA A 588 -23.28 -17.81 3.72
C ALA A 588 -23.15 -18.21 2.24
N ILE A 589 -22.38 -17.46 1.45
CA ILE A 589 -22.17 -17.77 0.03
C ILE A 589 -21.00 -18.73 -0.17
N ARG A 590 -19.77 -18.37 0.25
CA ARG A 590 -18.55 -19.13 -0.08
C ARG A 590 -18.46 -20.48 0.63
N ASP A 591 -18.73 -20.48 1.93
CA ASP A 591 -18.64 -21.69 2.77
C ASP A 591 -19.98 -22.45 2.77
N SER A 592 -21.02 -21.85 2.19
CA SER A 592 -22.42 -22.28 2.32
C SER A 592 -22.86 -22.37 3.80
N ASP A 593 -22.36 -21.48 4.66
CA ASP A 593 -22.53 -21.62 6.12
C ASP A 593 -23.98 -21.43 6.60
N ASN A 594 -24.52 -22.46 7.25
CA ASN A 594 -25.90 -22.48 7.72
C ASN A 594 -26.15 -21.62 8.96
N VAL A 595 -25.15 -21.44 9.82
CA VAL A 595 -25.24 -20.55 10.98
C VAL A 595 -25.24 -19.10 10.51
N ALA A 596 -24.33 -18.77 9.58
CA ALA A 596 -24.27 -17.44 8.99
C ALA A 596 -25.58 -17.03 8.33
N TRP A 597 -26.14 -17.91 7.49
CA TRP A 597 -27.47 -17.71 6.88
C TRP A 597 -28.55 -17.48 7.93
N LYS A 598 -28.56 -18.25 9.02
CA LYS A 598 -29.60 -18.13 10.04
C LYS A 598 -29.51 -16.83 10.83
N MET A 599 -28.29 -16.37 11.13
CA MET A 599 -28.05 -15.06 11.74
C MET A 599 -28.53 -13.93 10.84
N LEU A 600 -28.26 -14.03 9.53
CA LEU A 600 -28.75 -13.06 8.54
C LEU A 600 -30.28 -13.07 8.46
N GLU A 601 -30.92 -14.23 8.36
CA GLU A 601 -32.39 -14.34 8.33
C GLU A 601 -33.02 -13.70 9.58
N ARG A 602 -32.42 -13.94 10.77
CA ARG A 602 -32.87 -13.32 12.02
C ARG A 602 -32.79 -11.80 11.98
N ARG A 603 -31.75 -11.24 11.36
CA ARG A 603 -31.55 -9.79 11.27
C ARG A 603 -32.37 -9.11 10.17
N LEU A 604 -32.52 -9.78 9.03
CA LEU A 604 -33.21 -9.24 7.86
C LEU A 604 -34.73 -9.42 7.97
N GLY A 605 -35.17 -10.44 8.72
CA GLY A 605 -36.56 -10.79 8.90
C GLY A 605 -37.08 -11.65 7.74
N LYS A 606 -37.60 -12.82 8.07
CA LYS A 606 -38.10 -13.79 7.08
C LYS A 606 -39.20 -13.23 6.18
N GLU A 607 -40.17 -12.50 6.74
CA GLU A 607 -41.25 -11.89 5.95
C GLU A 607 -40.76 -10.81 4.98
N ASN A 608 -39.71 -10.07 5.36
CA ASN A 608 -39.08 -9.09 4.48
C ASN A 608 -38.35 -9.78 3.33
N LEU A 609 -37.66 -10.89 3.62
CA LEU A 609 -36.99 -11.72 2.61
C LEU A 609 -38.00 -12.30 1.61
N ILE A 610 -39.13 -12.83 2.10
CA ILE A 610 -40.21 -13.34 1.26
C ILE A 610 -40.77 -12.23 0.37
N SER A 611 -41.06 -11.07 0.95
CA SER A 611 -41.57 -9.91 0.21
C SER A 611 -40.58 -9.42 -0.85
N PHE A 612 -39.29 -9.42 -0.52
CA PHE A 612 -38.23 -9.07 -1.47
C PHE A 612 -38.16 -10.06 -2.64
N MET A 613 -38.17 -11.36 -2.35
CA MET A 613 -38.13 -12.42 -3.38
C MET A 613 -39.36 -12.38 -4.31
N TRP A 614 -40.57 -12.12 -3.77
CA TRP A 614 -41.74 -11.85 -4.61
C TRP A 614 -41.57 -10.59 -5.45
N GLY A 615 -40.99 -9.52 -4.88
CA GLY A 615 -40.70 -8.28 -5.60
C GLY A 615 -39.71 -8.45 -6.76
N LEU A 616 -38.81 -9.44 -6.69
CA LEU A 616 -37.91 -9.81 -7.79
C LEU A 616 -38.62 -10.60 -8.90
N GLY A 617 -39.82 -11.14 -8.63
CA GLY A 617 -40.59 -11.95 -9.58
C GLY A 617 -40.63 -13.44 -9.27
N GLY A 618 -40.20 -13.88 -8.09
CA GLY A 618 -40.32 -15.28 -7.68
C GLY A 618 -41.78 -15.72 -7.52
N GLU A 619 -42.14 -16.89 -8.04
CA GLU A 619 -43.50 -17.44 -7.97
C GLU A 619 -43.67 -18.42 -6.79
N ASN A 620 -42.65 -19.21 -6.46
CA ASN A 620 -42.68 -20.22 -5.39
C ASN A 620 -41.75 -19.82 -4.24
N VAL A 621 -42.15 -18.80 -3.48
CA VAL A 621 -41.36 -18.28 -2.36
C VAL A 621 -41.95 -18.77 -1.04
N TYR A 622 -41.21 -19.63 -0.35
CA TYR A 622 -41.55 -20.14 0.98
C TYR A 622 -43.00 -20.67 1.16
N PRO A 623 -43.54 -21.52 0.26
CA PRO A 623 -44.90 -22.04 0.40
C PRO A 623 -45.08 -22.78 1.73
N GLY A 624 -46.12 -22.42 2.49
CA GLY A 624 -46.34 -22.97 3.84
C GLY A 624 -45.19 -22.69 4.82
N GLY A 625 -44.35 -21.70 4.53
CA GLY A 625 -43.16 -21.35 5.32
C GLY A 625 -41.94 -22.24 5.06
N GLN A 626 -42.01 -23.17 4.12
CA GLN A 626 -40.93 -24.13 3.80
C GLN A 626 -39.97 -23.56 2.77
N ASN A 627 -38.66 -23.80 2.89
CA ASN A 627 -37.67 -23.35 1.93
C ASN A 627 -37.75 -24.17 0.62
N ILE A 628 -38.71 -23.82 -0.24
CA ILE A 628 -38.99 -24.42 -1.54
C ILE A 628 -38.85 -23.32 -2.60
N SER A 629 -38.31 -23.67 -3.76
CA SER A 629 -38.11 -22.80 -4.93
C SER A 629 -38.32 -23.63 -6.21
N THR A 630 -38.02 -23.03 -7.36
CA THR A 630 -37.99 -23.69 -8.67
C THR A 630 -36.72 -23.29 -9.42
N ALA A 631 -36.33 -24.06 -10.45
CA ALA A 631 -35.21 -23.70 -11.31
C ALA A 631 -35.37 -22.30 -11.92
N LYS A 632 -36.60 -21.95 -12.33
CA LYS A 632 -36.91 -20.63 -12.86
C LYS A 632 -36.78 -19.52 -11.80
N ASP A 633 -37.30 -19.73 -10.58
CA ASP A 633 -37.23 -18.72 -9.51
C ASP A 633 -35.76 -18.47 -9.09
N ASN A 634 -34.95 -19.51 -8.98
CA ASN A 634 -33.53 -19.37 -8.68
C ASN A 634 -32.81 -18.55 -9.76
N ALA A 635 -33.09 -18.82 -11.05
CA ALA A 635 -32.53 -18.04 -12.15
C ALA A 635 -32.96 -16.56 -12.10
N VAL A 636 -34.19 -16.26 -11.67
CA VAL A 636 -34.65 -14.88 -11.43
C VAL A 636 -33.82 -14.19 -10.36
N TYR A 637 -33.51 -14.87 -9.25
CA TYR A 637 -32.68 -14.29 -8.19
C TYR A 637 -31.22 -14.09 -8.62
N MET A 638 -30.67 -15.02 -9.39
CA MET A 638 -29.32 -14.90 -9.94
C MET A 638 -29.22 -13.76 -10.96
N GLU A 639 -30.22 -13.63 -11.85
CA GLU A 639 -30.30 -12.50 -12.78
C GLU A 639 -30.46 -11.17 -12.04
N ALA A 640 -31.28 -11.13 -10.99
CA ALA A 640 -31.41 -9.94 -10.14
C ALA A 640 -30.08 -9.58 -9.45
N ALA A 641 -29.33 -10.57 -8.98
CA ALA A 641 -27.99 -10.35 -8.41
C ALA A 641 -27.03 -9.78 -9.46
N LEU A 642 -27.05 -10.32 -10.68
CA LEU A 642 -26.24 -9.85 -11.80
C LEU A 642 -26.60 -8.42 -12.22
N ASN A 643 -27.89 -8.10 -12.33
CA ASN A 643 -28.34 -6.77 -12.70
C ASN A 643 -28.02 -5.75 -11.61
N PHE A 644 -28.21 -6.11 -10.34
CA PHE A 644 -27.80 -5.27 -9.23
C PHE A 644 -26.28 -5.03 -9.21
N ALA A 645 -25.47 -6.03 -9.58
CA ALA A 645 -24.02 -5.89 -9.71
C ALA A 645 -23.58 -4.91 -10.82
N LYS A 646 -24.38 -4.73 -11.88
CA LYS A 646 -24.11 -3.75 -12.94
C LYS A 646 -24.33 -2.32 -12.46
N GLU A 647 -25.26 -2.12 -11.54
CA GLU A 647 -25.68 -0.79 -11.08
C GLU A 647 -25.04 -0.38 -9.75
N ASN A 648 -24.58 -1.35 -8.95
CA ASN A 648 -24.12 -1.12 -7.60
C ASN A 648 -22.89 -1.96 -7.22
N PRO A 649 -21.83 -1.34 -6.67
CA PRO A 649 -20.64 -2.06 -6.19
C PRO A 649 -20.94 -3.16 -5.16
N GLU A 650 -22.02 -3.04 -4.39
CA GLU A 650 -22.40 -4.07 -3.42
C GLU A 650 -22.94 -5.34 -4.05
N GLY A 651 -23.53 -5.23 -5.25
CA GLY A 651 -24.08 -6.37 -5.96
C GLY A 651 -23.01 -7.28 -6.51
N GLY A 652 -21.91 -6.73 -7.02
CA GLY A 652 -20.91 -7.61 -7.57
C GLY A 652 -20.06 -8.31 -6.51
N LYS A 653 -19.98 -7.82 -5.26
CA LYS A 653 -19.37 -8.61 -4.18
C LYS A 653 -20.07 -9.96 -3.99
N LEU A 654 -21.40 -10.01 -4.14
CA LEU A 654 -22.16 -11.26 -4.14
C LEU A 654 -21.76 -12.15 -5.33
N ILE A 655 -21.68 -11.59 -6.55
CA ILE A 655 -21.23 -12.33 -7.75
C ILE A 655 -19.82 -12.89 -7.55
N PHE A 656 -18.92 -12.13 -6.94
CA PHE A 656 -17.57 -12.58 -6.64
C PHE A 656 -17.56 -13.75 -5.66
N ASP A 657 -18.39 -13.72 -4.62
CA ASP A 657 -18.47 -14.83 -3.67
C ASP A 657 -19.05 -16.09 -4.31
N LEU A 658 -20.01 -15.92 -5.23
CA LEU A 658 -20.56 -17.02 -6.03
C LEU A 658 -19.52 -17.63 -6.98
N ALA A 659 -18.56 -16.83 -7.45
CA ALA A 659 -17.44 -17.28 -8.28
C ALA A 659 -16.29 -17.92 -7.48
N ASN A 660 -16.27 -17.77 -6.15
CA ASN A 660 -15.18 -18.21 -5.27
C ASN A 660 -15.69 -19.05 -4.10
N THR A 661 -16.70 -19.87 -4.36
CA THR A 661 -17.21 -20.87 -3.42
C THR A 661 -16.21 -22.01 -3.25
N VAL A 662 -16.19 -22.63 -2.06
CA VAL A 662 -15.37 -23.83 -1.81
C VAL A 662 -16.00 -25.11 -2.38
N TRP A 663 -17.25 -25.00 -2.87
CA TRP A 663 -18.05 -26.10 -3.41
C TRP A 663 -18.03 -26.08 -4.94
N ASN A 664 -17.41 -27.09 -5.56
CA ASN A 664 -17.23 -27.20 -7.01
C ASN A 664 -17.85 -28.49 -7.56
N THR A 665 -19.01 -28.90 -7.03
CA THR A 665 -19.63 -30.19 -7.35
C THR A 665 -20.82 -30.10 -8.30
N GLY A 666 -21.38 -28.91 -8.52
CA GLY A 666 -22.51 -28.64 -9.43
C GLY A 666 -22.13 -28.19 -10.85
N LEU A 667 -22.74 -27.10 -11.34
CA LEU A 667 -22.65 -26.58 -12.71
C LEU A 667 -21.21 -26.33 -13.18
N ASN A 668 -20.34 -25.92 -12.28
CA ASN A 668 -18.95 -25.61 -12.59
C ASN A 668 -18.05 -26.86 -12.73
N ARG A 669 -18.52 -28.05 -12.33
CA ARG A 669 -17.71 -29.28 -12.24
C ARG A 669 -17.03 -29.66 -13.57
N TYR A 670 -17.67 -29.39 -14.69
CA TYR A 670 -17.20 -29.76 -16.04
C TYR A 670 -16.93 -28.56 -16.94
N ILE A 671 -16.91 -27.34 -16.38
CA ILE A 671 -16.62 -26.10 -17.09
C ILE A 671 -15.30 -25.58 -16.52
N ASP A 672 -14.19 -25.86 -17.19
CA ASP A 672 -12.84 -25.50 -16.72
C ASP A 672 -12.23 -24.33 -17.49
N GLU A 673 -12.86 -23.92 -18.59
CA GLU A 673 -12.37 -22.85 -19.46
C GLU A 673 -12.75 -21.45 -18.95
N VAL A 674 -13.74 -21.37 -18.05
CA VAL A 674 -14.24 -20.11 -17.49
C VAL A 674 -14.59 -20.26 -16.01
N VAL A 675 -14.49 -19.14 -15.28
CA VAL A 675 -14.99 -19.07 -13.90
C VAL A 675 -16.51 -19.01 -13.93
N VAL A 676 -17.15 -19.93 -13.21
CA VAL A 676 -18.61 -20.01 -13.12
C VAL A 676 -19.05 -19.49 -11.76
N ALA A 677 -19.77 -18.36 -11.74
CA ALA A 677 -20.46 -17.89 -10.56
C ALA A 677 -21.72 -18.72 -10.35
N HIS A 678 -21.77 -19.47 -9.24
CA HIS A 678 -22.90 -20.36 -8.98
C HIS A 678 -23.19 -20.51 -7.48
N LYS A 679 -24.37 -21.05 -7.15
CA LYS A 679 -24.69 -21.46 -5.78
C LYS A 679 -25.29 -22.86 -5.73
N GLU A 680 -24.46 -23.81 -5.31
CA GLU A 680 -24.92 -25.16 -5.01
C GLU A 680 -25.69 -25.24 -3.69
N GLY A 681 -26.66 -26.15 -3.64
CA GLY A 681 -27.35 -26.60 -2.45
C GLY A 681 -27.63 -28.10 -2.50
N ASP A 682 -27.17 -28.84 -1.49
CA ASP A 682 -27.44 -30.27 -1.34
C ASP A 682 -28.11 -30.53 0.01
N ILE A 683 -29.23 -31.24 -0.03
CA ILE A 683 -29.82 -31.91 1.12
C ILE A 683 -30.16 -33.36 0.72
N MET A 684 -30.37 -34.23 1.70
CA MET A 684 -30.65 -35.65 1.43
C MET A 684 -31.78 -35.83 0.38
N GLY A 685 -31.40 -36.32 -0.81
CA GLY A 685 -32.32 -36.61 -1.91
C GLY A 685 -32.63 -35.45 -2.85
N VAL A 686 -32.04 -34.26 -2.65
CA VAL A 686 -32.23 -33.07 -3.50
C VAL A 686 -30.91 -32.35 -3.70
N ALA A 687 -30.56 -32.08 -4.96
CA ALA A 687 -29.41 -31.27 -5.34
C ALA A 687 -29.86 -30.15 -6.27
N ASP A 688 -29.49 -28.93 -5.92
CA ASP A 688 -29.76 -27.71 -6.67
C ASP A 688 -28.45 -26.98 -6.99
N ASP A 689 -28.44 -26.29 -8.12
CA ASP A 689 -27.40 -25.30 -8.44
C ASP A 689 -27.97 -24.24 -9.38
N VAL A 690 -27.46 -23.02 -9.30
CA VAL A 690 -27.90 -21.86 -10.09
C VAL A 690 -26.74 -20.94 -10.40
#